data_AF-A0A834LGR0-F1
#
_entry.id   AF-A0A834LGR0-F1
#
_cell.length_a   1.000
_cell.length_b   1.000
_cell.length_c   1.000
_cell.angle_alpha   90.00
_cell.angle_beta   90.00
_cell.angle_gamma   90.00
#
_symmetry.space_group_name_H-M   'P 1'
#
loop_
_entity.id
_entity.type
_entity.pdbx_description
1 polymer ?
#
loop_
_entity_poly.entity_id
_entity_poly.type
_entity_poly.pdbx_seq_one_letter_code
_entity_poly.pdbx_strand_id
1 'polypeptide(L)'
;MMLISPSLLIHKIKLLISLVLFISIAIKVTCRLSNETDQLALLSFKKLIAEDPLGSLSSWNNSLDFCEWNGVTCSRKHKRVVVLDLRTKSLRGTMPPFFGNLSFLRSLYLQDNNFQGRIPLELSRLFRLQHLNFSTNALEGEIPTNLSNSLSSIDLSYNDLVGNIPASFGSLSKLTRLELYTNNLIGGIPPSLGNLSLLRRVNLGVNSITETIPHSIGLLPNLRVFGIGENKLSGTVPPPLYNSSTLTQLVIPLNQLTGSLPQDIGLTLPNLQVISVGQNQLRGTFPVSLSNASRMRILDLSFSNLSGPVPFDLGRIMKDLRRLNLGENYLGSGGASDLRFIDSLTNCSKLEILVFDGNGFGGILPTSIANLSSHLNVLVAGRNQLAGNIPAEISTFVNIVRLGLEQNFFSGVIPFEIGKLRNLRGLSLMRNKLSGPIPASIGNLTQIFELYLHNNHLNGTIPSSIENILGLQKLYLSHNFLTGPPTFLHFSITFVFFFTCLNAEYGTGGRTSTKGDVYSYGILLLEILTGKRPTDEMFTIRQSLHEFCNVALPERVTDIVDPRMLLEEPTEAEKDAQNERVRRAKIRECLVSLVRIGIACSAESPRERMNVKDVIIRLTTVKEVFLGVGIHGRRQLGM
;
A
#
# COMPACT_ATOMS: atom_id res chain seq x y z
N MET A 1 52.12 58.19 53.49
CA MET A 1 52.52 56.98 52.72
C MET A 1 52.54 55.79 53.68
N MET A 2 51.42 55.07 53.85
CA MET A 2 51.39 53.84 54.65
C MET A 2 51.96 52.71 53.79
N LEU A 3 53.19 52.31 54.10
CA LEU A 3 53.83 51.12 53.56
C LEU A 3 53.03 49.90 54.02
N ILE A 4 52.28 49.29 53.09
CA ILE A 4 51.63 48.00 53.29
C ILE A 4 52.73 47.01 53.70
N SER A 5 52.60 46.38 54.86
CA SER A 5 53.63 45.47 55.36
C SER A 5 53.87 44.34 54.33
N PRO A 6 55.13 43.99 54.03
CA PRO A 6 55.45 42.91 53.09
C PRO A 6 54.75 41.59 53.44
N SER A 7 54.51 41.36 54.74
CA SER A 7 53.81 40.17 55.25
C SER A 7 52.35 40.07 54.77
N LEU A 8 51.62 41.18 54.69
CA LEU A 8 50.21 41.18 54.27
C LEU A 8 50.06 40.94 52.75
N LEU A 9 50.99 41.47 51.96
CA LEU A 9 51.04 41.24 50.51
C LEU A 9 51.37 39.78 50.20
N ILE A 10 52.34 39.19 50.90
CA ILE A 10 52.70 37.77 50.76
C ILE A 10 51.52 36.87 51.16
N HIS A 11 50.78 37.20 52.22
CA HIS A 11 49.61 36.42 52.64
C HIS A 11 48.48 36.47 51.59
N LYS A 12 48.20 37.65 51.02
CA LYS A 12 47.21 37.81 49.94
C LYS A 12 47.62 37.06 48.67
N ILE A 13 48.90 37.08 48.30
CA ILE A 13 49.42 36.33 47.15
C ILE A 13 49.32 34.82 47.38
N LYS A 14 49.66 34.32 48.59
CA LYS A 14 49.49 32.90 48.94
C LYS A 14 48.02 32.47 48.89
N LEU A 15 47.09 33.31 49.36
CA LEU A 15 45.66 33.04 49.31
C LEU A 15 45.14 32.98 47.86
N LEU A 16 45.59 33.90 47.01
CA LEU A 16 45.23 33.95 45.60
C LEU A 16 45.78 32.74 44.83
N ILE A 17 47.03 32.35 45.08
CA ILE A 17 47.65 31.16 44.48
C ILE A 17 46.92 29.89 44.92
N SER A 18 46.58 29.77 46.22
CA SER A 18 45.79 28.65 46.75
C SER A 18 44.41 28.58 46.10
N LEU A 19 43.73 29.71 45.93
CA LEU A 19 42.42 29.79 45.27
C LEU A 19 42.51 29.39 43.79
N VAL A 20 43.54 29.84 43.06
CA VAL A 20 43.76 29.48 41.65
C VAL A 20 44.09 27.98 41.50
N LEU A 21 44.90 27.42 42.41
CA LEU A 21 45.18 25.98 42.45
C LEU A 21 43.92 25.17 42.77
N PHE A 22 43.10 25.62 43.72
CA PHE A 22 41.85 24.96 44.08
C PHE A 22 40.84 24.98 42.92
N ILE A 23 40.73 26.11 42.22
CA ILE A 23 39.90 26.23 41.00
C ILE A 23 40.43 25.32 39.88
N SER A 24 41.75 25.25 39.67
CA SER A 24 42.36 24.37 38.68
C SER A 24 42.13 22.87 38.98
N ILE A 25 42.22 22.48 40.26
CA ILE A 25 41.92 21.13 40.73
C ILE A 25 40.42 20.83 40.57
N ALA A 26 39.54 21.75 40.98
CA ALA A 26 38.10 21.60 40.82
C ALA A 26 37.68 21.46 39.34
N ILE A 27 38.30 22.20 38.42
CA ILE A 27 38.08 22.08 36.97
C ILE A 27 38.57 20.72 36.45
N LYS A 28 39.74 20.22 36.91
CA LYS A 28 40.23 18.89 36.53
C LYS A 28 39.34 17.76 37.07
N VAL A 29 38.84 17.88 38.30
CA VAL A 29 37.94 16.89 38.92
C VAL A 29 36.57 16.89 38.25
N THR A 30 35.99 18.06 37.99
CA THR A 30 34.70 18.15 37.25
C THR A 30 34.82 17.64 35.83
N CYS A 31 35.95 17.87 35.14
CA CYS A 31 36.18 17.33 33.80
C CYS A 31 36.31 15.80 33.80
N ARG A 32 37.02 15.21 34.79
CA ARG A 32 37.09 13.75 35.00
C ARG A 32 35.73 13.12 35.32
N LEU A 33 34.99 13.65 36.29
CA LEU A 33 33.65 13.16 36.64
C LEU A 33 32.70 13.21 35.42
N SER A 34 32.81 14.24 34.59
CA SER A 34 31.92 14.41 33.44
C SER A 34 32.15 13.40 32.32
N ASN A 35 33.37 12.87 32.17
CA ASN A 35 33.69 11.82 31.20
C ASN A 35 33.24 10.44 31.70
N GLU A 36 33.40 10.14 32.99
CA GLU A 36 32.84 8.92 33.60
C GLU A 36 31.32 8.87 33.46
N THR A 37 30.65 10.03 33.48
CA THR A 37 29.20 10.12 33.32
C THR A 37 28.73 9.64 31.93
N ASP A 38 29.45 9.97 30.86
CA ASP A 38 29.08 9.55 29.50
C ASP A 38 29.26 8.03 29.31
N GLN A 39 30.40 7.49 29.77
CA GLN A 39 30.67 6.06 29.72
C GLN A 39 29.61 5.26 30.48
N LEU A 40 29.25 5.70 31.69
CA LEU A 40 28.20 5.06 32.50
C LEU A 40 26.83 5.11 31.82
N ALA A 41 26.49 6.22 31.16
CA ALA A 41 25.23 6.34 30.40
C ALA A 41 25.19 5.37 29.21
N LEU A 42 26.29 5.24 28.47
CA LEU A 42 26.41 4.31 27.35
C LEU A 42 26.40 2.84 27.80
N LEU A 43 27.09 2.49 28.88
CA LEU A 43 27.02 1.13 29.44
C LEU A 43 25.63 0.79 29.98
N SER A 44 24.95 1.77 30.57
CA SER A 44 23.56 1.60 31.01
C SER A 44 22.64 1.36 29.82
N PHE A 45 22.87 2.04 28.69
CA PHE A 45 22.17 1.76 27.43
C PHE A 45 22.43 0.33 26.95
N LYS A 46 23.70 -0.08 26.85
CA LYS A 46 24.06 -1.44 26.43
C LYS A 46 23.37 -2.52 27.28
N LYS A 47 23.22 -2.29 28.59
CA LYS A 47 22.55 -3.24 29.49
C LYS A 47 21.06 -3.43 29.19
N LEU A 48 20.40 -2.43 28.60
CA LEU A 48 18.98 -2.50 28.20
C LEU A 48 18.78 -3.03 26.77
N ILE A 49 19.86 -3.35 26.06
CA ILE A 49 19.80 -4.06 24.79
C ILE A 49 19.63 -5.54 25.08
N ALA A 50 18.45 -6.06 24.72
CA ALA A 50 18.12 -7.46 24.86
C ALA A 50 18.78 -8.31 23.76
N GLU A 51 18.83 -7.81 22.53
CA GLU A 51 19.40 -8.52 21.38
C GLU A 51 20.30 -7.60 20.55
N ASP A 52 21.52 -8.09 20.26
CA ASP A 52 22.50 -7.47 19.37
C ASP A 52 23.04 -8.55 18.40
N PRO A 53 22.24 -8.96 17.40
CA PRO A 53 22.58 -10.11 16.54
C PRO A 53 23.84 -9.87 15.69
N LEU A 54 24.18 -8.61 15.43
CA LEU A 54 25.35 -8.23 14.64
C LEU A 54 26.60 -7.98 15.50
N GLY A 55 26.49 -8.10 16.83
CA GLY A 55 27.59 -7.76 17.75
C GLY A 55 28.04 -6.31 17.62
N SER A 56 27.13 -5.41 17.25
CA SER A 56 27.41 -4.00 16.95
C SER A 56 27.96 -3.24 18.15
N LEU A 57 27.57 -3.65 19.36
CA LEU A 57 27.99 -3.08 20.64
C LEU A 57 29.13 -3.87 21.30
N SER A 58 29.78 -4.78 20.59
CA SER A 58 30.90 -5.59 21.11
C SER A 58 32.06 -4.74 21.64
N SER A 59 32.36 -3.61 20.98
CA SER A 59 33.42 -2.68 21.39
C SER A 59 33.10 -1.91 22.68
N TRP A 60 31.85 -1.91 23.13
CA TRP A 60 31.40 -1.14 24.30
C TRP A 60 31.75 -1.90 25.58
N ASN A 61 33.02 -1.85 25.95
CA ASN A 61 33.58 -2.57 27.09
C ASN A 61 34.64 -1.69 27.80
N ASN A 62 35.20 -2.20 28.90
CA ASN A 62 36.19 -1.45 29.70
C ASN A 62 37.61 -1.48 29.11
N SER A 63 37.82 -2.13 27.96
CA SER A 63 39.15 -2.30 27.35
C SER A 63 39.53 -1.14 26.43
N LEU A 64 38.55 -0.37 25.93
CA LEU A 64 38.75 0.77 25.05
C LEU A 64 38.11 2.04 25.64
N ASP A 65 38.69 3.20 25.31
CA ASP A 65 38.07 4.49 25.61
C ASP A 65 36.71 4.60 24.88
N PHE A 66 35.68 5.12 25.55
CA PHE A 66 34.33 5.16 24.99
C PHE A 66 34.21 6.00 23.71
N CYS A 67 35.16 6.91 23.46
CA CYS A 67 35.22 7.67 22.22
C CYS A 67 35.66 6.84 21.00
N GLU A 68 36.19 5.64 21.23
CA GLU A 68 36.55 4.67 20.18
C GLU A 68 35.48 3.60 19.98
N TRP A 69 34.40 3.64 20.76
CA TRP A 69 33.31 2.68 20.61
C TRP A 69 32.56 2.89 19.30
N ASN A 70 32.16 1.78 18.70
CA ASN A 70 31.38 1.78 17.47
C ASN A 70 30.10 2.61 17.64
N GLY A 71 29.86 3.54 16.71
CA GLY A 71 28.72 4.46 16.76
C GLY A 71 28.88 5.66 17.69
N VAL A 72 29.97 5.79 18.45
CA VAL A 72 30.22 6.93 19.35
C VAL A 72 31.18 7.91 18.71
N THR A 73 30.84 9.20 18.72
CA THR A 73 31.78 10.27 18.36
C THR A 73 31.89 11.28 19.49
N CYS A 74 33.13 11.56 19.90
CA CYS A 74 33.41 12.56 20.94
C CYS A 74 33.91 13.89 20.39
N SER A 75 33.65 14.95 21.15
CA SER A 75 34.25 16.27 20.92
C SER A 75 35.77 16.22 21.09
N ARG A 76 36.50 16.86 20.16
CA ARG A 76 37.98 16.93 20.21
C ARG A 76 38.51 17.60 21.48
N LYS A 77 37.84 18.67 21.94
CA LYS A 77 38.30 19.50 23.06
C LYS A 77 37.96 18.93 24.44
N HIS A 78 36.76 18.36 24.59
CA HIS A 78 36.24 17.97 25.91
C HIS A 78 36.15 16.45 26.09
N LYS A 79 36.38 15.67 25.03
CA LYS A 79 36.25 14.19 25.06
C LYS A 79 34.88 13.72 25.57
N ARG A 80 33.84 14.53 25.30
CA ARG A 80 32.43 14.25 25.59
C ARG A 80 31.69 13.79 24.35
N VAL A 81 30.72 12.89 24.51
CA VAL A 81 29.92 12.35 23.40
C VAL A 81 29.11 13.45 22.73
N VAL A 82 29.24 13.59 21.42
CA VAL A 82 28.51 14.57 20.59
C VAL A 82 27.62 13.92 19.55
N VAL A 83 27.94 12.72 19.10
CA VAL A 83 27.09 11.92 18.20
C VAL A 83 27.02 10.50 18.73
N LEU A 84 25.81 9.96 18.78
CA LEU A 84 25.55 8.53 18.93
C LEU A 84 24.77 8.05 17.71
N ASP A 85 25.40 7.17 16.93
CA ASP A 85 24.87 6.64 15.67
C ASP A 85 24.86 5.11 15.68
N LEU A 86 23.66 4.56 15.86
CA LEU A 86 23.39 3.13 15.93
C LEU A 86 22.33 2.73 14.90
N ARG A 87 22.29 3.40 13.75
CA ARG A 87 21.34 3.10 12.68
C ARG A 87 21.55 1.70 12.09
N THR A 88 20.48 1.03 11.66
CA THR A 88 20.55 -0.21 10.86
C THR A 88 21.33 -1.34 11.54
N LYS A 89 21.16 -1.52 12.86
CA LYS A 89 21.95 -2.49 13.65
C LYS A 89 21.14 -3.69 14.14
N SER A 90 19.84 -3.74 13.82
CA SER A 90 18.91 -4.77 14.29
C SER A 90 18.91 -4.92 15.83
N LEU A 91 19.19 -3.82 16.54
CA LEU A 91 19.21 -3.82 18.00
C LEU A 91 17.78 -3.91 18.54
N ARG A 92 17.56 -4.77 19.54
CA ARG A 92 16.29 -4.86 20.26
C ARG A 92 16.50 -4.49 21.73
N GLY A 93 15.66 -3.62 22.27
CA GLY A 93 15.77 -3.15 23.65
C GLY A 93 14.93 -1.92 23.91
N THR A 94 15.17 -1.25 25.04
CA THR A 94 14.47 -0.01 25.42
C THR A 94 15.45 1.15 25.57
N MET A 95 14.95 2.38 25.41
CA MET A 95 15.76 3.58 25.60
C MET A 95 15.85 3.94 27.10
N PRO A 96 17.06 4.06 27.67
CA PRO A 96 17.25 4.41 29.08
C PRO A 96 16.99 5.90 29.34
N PRO A 97 16.43 6.24 30.52
CA PRO A 97 16.44 7.61 31.06
C PRO A 97 17.83 8.26 31.10
N PHE A 98 18.88 7.44 31.25
CA PHE A 98 20.27 7.89 31.33
C PHE A 98 20.78 8.58 30.06
N PHE A 99 20.08 8.51 28.92
CA PHE A 99 20.41 9.35 27.78
C PHE A 99 20.42 10.83 28.11
N GLY A 100 19.61 11.29 29.07
CA GLY A 100 19.63 12.67 29.55
C GLY A 100 20.95 13.12 30.17
N ASN A 101 21.87 12.19 30.49
CA ASN A 101 23.17 12.51 31.06
C ASN A 101 24.25 12.82 30.00
N LEU A 102 24.00 12.51 28.72
CA LEU A 102 24.91 12.80 27.60
C LEU A 102 24.83 14.28 27.20
N SER A 103 25.15 15.19 28.13
CA SER A 103 24.84 16.63 28.02
C SER A 103 25.50 17.38 26.84
N PHE A 104 26.48 16.77 26.16
CA PHE A 104 27.13 17.32 24.96
C PHE A 104 26.55 16.81 23.64
N LEU A 105 25.59 15.88 23.70
CA LEU A 105 25.01 15.22 22.54
C LEU A 105 24.33 16.24 21.62
N ARG A 106 24.66 16.15 20.33
CA ARG A 106 24.12 16.97 19.24
C ARG A 106 23.30 16.15 18.27
N SER A 107 23.64 14.88 18.08
CA SER A 107 22.95 13.99 17.15
C SER A 107 22.75 12.62 17.77
N LEU A 108 21.52 12.15 17.71
CA LEU A 108 21.13 10.84 18.20
C LEU A 108 20.35 10.11 17.10
N TYR A 109 20.94 9.06 16.56
CA TYR A 109 20.45 8.29 15.42
C TYR A 109 20.27 6.82 15.82
N LEU A 110 19.03 6.37 15.97
CA LEU A 110 18.66 5.00 16.33
C LEU A 110 17.72 4.35 15.30
N GLN A 111 17.60 4.94 14.11
CA GLN A 111 16.63 4.49 13.11
C GLN A 111 16.95 3.10 12.55
N ASP A 112 15.90 2.41 12.08
CA ASP A 112 15.97 1.06 11.50
C ASP A 112 16.56 0.04 12.49
N ASN A 113 15.86 -0.12 13.61
CA ASN A 113 16.13 -1.08 14.68
C ASN A 113 14.79 -1.60 15.24
N ASN A 114 14.84 -2.33 16.35
CA ASN A 114 13.66 -2.87 17.01
C ASN A 114 13.53 -2.34 18.46
N PHE A 115 13.78 -1.05 18.66
CA PHE A 115 13.61 -0.40 19.96
C PHE A 115 12.13 -0.32 20.34
N GLN A 116 11.83 -0.61 21.61
CA GLN A 116 10.49 -0.67 22.18
C GLN A 116 10.33 0.28 23.37
N GLY A 117 9.09 0.47 23.81
CA GLY A 117 8.75 1.28 24.97
C GLY A 117 8.72 2.78 24.68
N ARG A 118 8.67 3.58 25.74
CA ARG A 118 8.45 5.03 25.65
C ARG A 118 9.72 5.80 25.34
N ILE A 119 9.56 6.92 24.64
CA ILE A 119 10.63 7.91 24.51
C ILE A 119 10.89 8.56 25.89
N PRO A 120 12.12 8.51 26.43
CA PRO A 120 12.42 9.05 27.76
C PRO A 120 12.23 10.57 27.85
N LEU A 121 11.55 11.03 28.91
CA LEU A 121 11.33 12.46 29.18
C LEU A 121 12.66 13.20 29.46
N GLU A 122 13.68 12.48 29.92
CA GLU A 122 15.02 12.99 30.21
C GLU A 122 15.75 13.49 28.96
N LEU A 123 15.29 13.18 27.75
CA LEU A 123 15.80 13.80 26.52
C LEU A 123 15.63 15.34 26.53
N SER A 124 14.69 15.86 27.32
CA SER A 124 14.55 17.31 27.58
C SER A 124 15.81 17.96 28.18
N ARG A 125 16.66 17.19 28.87
CA ARG A 125 17.93 17.67 29.47
C ARG A 125 19.04 17.88 28.42
N LEU A 126 18.86 17.39 27.20
CA LEU A 126 19.86 17.45 26.14
C LEU A 126 19.81 18.77 25.37
N PHE A 127 20.11 19.89 26.04
CA PHE A 127 19.96 21.25 25.50
C PHE A 127 20.77 21.57 24.23
N ARG A 128 21.73 20.71 23.86
CA ARG A 128 22.56 20.83 22.66
C ARG A 128 22.12 19.95 21.51
N LEU A 129 21.08 19.12 21.71
CA LEU A 129 20.58 18.20 20.71
C LEU A 129 20.00 18.97 19.53
N GLN A 130 20.47 18.63 18.33
CA GLN A 130 20.11 19.27 17.05
C GLN A 130 19.39 18.30 16.12
N HIS A 131 19.74 17.01 16.17
CA HIS A 131 19.18 15.98 15.31
C HIS A 131 18.73 14.80 16.16
N LEU A 132 17.46 14.42 16.02
CA LEU A 132 16.85 13.27 16.64
C LEU A 132 16.23 12.41 15.54
N ASN A 133 16.71 11.19 15.36
CA ASN A 133 16.09 10.24 14.45
C ASN A 133 15.90 8.88 15.13
N PHE A 134 14.64 8.54 15.37
CA PHE A 134 14.19 7.27 15.94
C PHE A 134 13.26 6.50 14.98
N SER A 135 13.27 6.84 13.69
CA SER A 135 12.31 6.25 12.76
C SER A 135 12.50 4.75 12.55
N THR A 136 11.43 4.05 12.15
CA THR A 136 11.47 2.59 11.88
C THR A 136 11.91 1.82 13.12
N ASN A 137 11.09 1.88 14.18
CA ASN A 137 11.22 1.15 15.43
C ASN A 137 9.80 0.77 15.93
N ALA A 138 9.68 0.23 17.14
CA ALA A 138 8.42 -0.11 17.79
C ALA A 138 8.20 0.74 19.06
N LEU A 139 8.47 2.05 18.97
CA LEU A 139 8.33 2.96 20.10
C LEU A 139 6.87 3.30 20.37
N GLU A 140 6.50 3.31 21.64
CA GLU A 140 5.13 3.48 22.11
C GLU A 140 4.98 4.72 23.02
N GLY A 141 3.74 5.04 23.39
CA GLY A 141 3.44 6.14 24.32
C GLY A 141 3.49 7.51 23.66
N GLU A 142 3.42 8.55 24.50
CA GLU A 142 3.34 9.93 24.03
C GLU A 142 4.69 10.52 23.66
N ILE A 143 4.68 11.46 22.72
CA ILE A 143 5.86 12.26 22.37
C ILE A 143 6.20 13.20 23.54
N PRO A 144 7.43 13.18 24.07
CA PRO A 144 7.84 14.06 25.17
C PRO A 144 7.64 15.54 24.87
N THR A 145 7.16 16.27 25.87
CA THR A 145 7.09 17.74 25.84
C THR A 145 8.43 18.36 26.22
N ASN A 146 8.64 19.64 25.87
CA ASN A 146 9.81 20.42 26.28
C ASN A 146 11.17 19.84 25.83
N LEU A 147 11.23 19.36 24.59
CA LEU A 147 12.49 18.98 23.97
C LEU A 147 13.43 20.18 23.79
N SER A 148 14.70 19.91 23.52
CA SER A 148 15.74 20.92 23.33
C SER A 148 15.38 21.97 22.27
N ASN A 149 15.42 23.25 22.64
CA ASN A 149 15.26 24.38 21.72
C ASN A 149 16.36 24.47 20.64
N SER A 150 17.43 23.65 20.74
CA SER A 150 18.45 23.55 19.70
C SER A 150 18.08 22.60 18.56
N LEU A 151 16.97 21.87 18.66
CA LEU A 151 16.54 20.90 17.66
C LEU A 151 16.27 21.56 16.31
N SER A 152 16.84 20.94 15.28
CA SER A 152 16.73 21.35 13.88
C SER A 152 16.04 20.30 13.02
N SER A 153 16.07 19.04 13.44
CA SER A 153 15.41 17.92 12.76
C SER A 153 14.90 16.92 13.79
N ILE A 154 13.63 16.56 13.67
CA ILE A 154 12.97 15.50 14.44
C ILE A 154 12.37 14.52 13.43
N ASP A 155 12.74 13.25 13.55
CA ASP A 155 12.16 12.15 12.78
C ASP A 155 11.80 11.00 13.73
N LEU A 156 10.51 10.79 13.92
CA LEU A 156 9.91 9.73 14.74
C LEU A 156 8.97 8.85 13.90
N SER A 157 9.11 8.87 12.57
CA SER A 157 8.22 8.16 11.65
C SER A 157 8.31 6.63 11.79
N TYR A 158 7.28 5.90 11.37
CA TYR A 158 7.22 4.43 11.47
C TYR A 158 7.49 3.91 12.89
N ASN A 159 6.58 4.26 13.81
CA ASN A 159 6.53 3.79 15.20
C ASN A 159 5.07 3.62 15.64
N ASP A 160 4.84 3.28 16.91
CA ASP A 160 3.50 3.09 17.51
C ASP A 160 3.14 4.24 18.47
N LEU A 161 3.64 5.46 18.23
CA LEU A 161 3.44 6.60 19.12
C LEU A 161 1.97 7.05 19.15
N VAL A 162 1.50 7.43 20.34
CA VAL A 162 0.11 7.84 20.60
C VAL A 162 0.04 9.25 21.18
N GLY A 163 -1.19 9.76 21.38
CA GLY A 163 -1.43 11.07 21.96
C GLY A 163 -1.31 12.21 20.95
N ASN A 164 -1.24 13.44 21.46
CA ASN A 164 -1.26 14.64 20.63
C ASN A 164 0.15 15.06 20.21
N ILE A 165 0.25 15.77 19.09
CA ILE A 165 1.49 16.49 18.73
C ILE A 165 1.71 17.60 19.77
N PRO A 166 2.86 17.66 20.47
CA PRO A 166 3.07 18.65 21.52
C PRO A 166 3.04 20.10 20.99
N ALA A 167 2.17 20.94 21.55
CA ALA A 167 2.14 22.37 21.21
C ALA A 167 3.47 23.09 21.51
N SER A 168 4.25 22.56 22.45
CA SER A 168 5.62 23.01 22.76
C SER A 168 6.56 22.92 21.56
N PHE A 169 6.27 22.13 20.52
CA PHE A 169 7.09 22.13 19.31
C PHE A 169 7.12 23.50 18.62
N GLY A 170 6.10 24.35 18.82
CA GLY A 170 6.08 25.73 18.35
C GLY A 170 7.13 26.66 18.96
N SER A 171 7.86 26.25 20.01
CA SER A 171 8.99 27.00 20.57
C SER A 171 10.36 26.61 19.98
N LEU A 172 10.41 25.54 19.17
CA LEU A 172 11.64 25.01 18.59
C LEU A 172 12.10 25.86 17.38
N SER A 173 12.54 27.08 17.64
CA SER A 173 12.83 28.10 16.63
C SER A 173 13.87 27.72 15.56
N LYS A 174 14.68 26.67 15.80
CA LYS A 174 15.66 26.13 14.84
C LYS A 174 15.13 24.98 13.99
N LEU A 175 13.90 24.51 14.25
CA LEU A 175 13.34 23.33 13.60
C LEU A 175 13.12 23.58 12.11
N THR A 176 13.71 22.72 11.28
CA THR A 176 13.60 22.75 9.82
C THR A 176 12.84 21.56 9.26
N ARG A 177 12.85 20.43 9.98
CA ARG A 177 12.22 19.17 9.57
C ARG A 177 11.50 18.52 10.75
N LEU A 178 10.23 18.20 10.55
CA LEU A 178 9.39 17.43 11.46
C LEU A 178 8.72 16.28 10.69
N GLU A 179 9.14 15.05 10.99
CA GLU A 179 8.57 13.82 10.40
C GLU A 179 7.97 12.96 11.52
N LEU A 180 6.65 12.80 11.51
CA LEU A 180 5.88 12.00 12.47
C LEU A 180 4.94 10.99 11.77
N TYR A 181 5.12 10.78 10.47
CA TYR A 181 4.21 9.96 9.67
C TYR A 181 4.29 8.47 10.03
N THR A 182 3.19 7.75 9.82
CA THR A 182 3.04 6.33 10.20
C THR A 182 3.23 6.12 11.69
N ASN A 183 2.25 6.61 12.46
CA ASN A 183 2.10 6.45 13.92
C ASN A 183 0.59 6.42 14.27
N ASN A 184 0.26 6.42 15.57
CA ASN A 184 -1.12 6.43 16.08
C ASN A 184 -1.50 7.77 16.74
N LEU A 185 -0.95 8.88 16.24
CA LEU A 185 -1.18 10.23 16.81
C LEU A 185 -2.63 10.69 16.59
N ILE A 186 -3.15 11.44 17.56
CA ILE A 186 -4.52 11.96 17.60
C ILE A 186 -4.53 13.49 17.85
N GLY A 187 -5.73 14.08 17.96
CA GLY A 187 -5.90 15.52 18.17
C GLY A 187 -5.64 16.33 16.90
N GLY A 188 -5.53 17.65 17.04
CA GLY A 188 -5.26 18.57 15.91
C GLY A 188 -3.77 18.85 15.66
N ILE A 189 -3.48 19.45 14.51
CA ILE A 189 -2.15 20.02 14.22
C ILE A 189 -2.01 21.30 15.08
N PRO A 190 -0.98 21.42 15.95
CA PRO A 190 -0.87 22.59 16.82
C PRO A 190 -0.66 23.90 16.02
N PRO A 191 -1.50 24.94 16.21
CA PRO A 191 -1.33 26.22 15.52
C PRO A 191 0.01 26.90 15.79
N SER A 192 0.63 26.60 16.94
CA SER A 192 1.95 27.08 17.34
C SER A 192 3.08 26.66 16.40
N LEU A 193 2.90 25.60 15.60
CA LEU A 193 3.85 25.24 14.54
C LEU A 193 3.99 26.34 13.48
N GLY A 194 2.97 27.18 13.31
CA GLY A 194 3.03 28.36 12.44
C GLY A 194 4.02 29.45 12.89
N ASN A 195 4.57 29.36 14.12
CA ASN A 195 5.59 30.29 14.61
C ASN A 195 7.01 29.93 14.12
N LEU A 196 7.19 28.78 13.47
CA LEU A 196 8.50 28.22 13.14
C LEU A 196 9.00 28.70 11.77
N SER A 197 9.58 29.90 11.72
CA SER A 197 10.01 30.55 10.47
C SER A 197 11.04 29.77 9.63
N LEU A 198 11.81 28.87 10.24
CA LEU A 198 12.79 28.01 9.56
C LEU A 198 12.24 26.66 9.08
N LEU A 199 10.97 26.36 9.39
CA LEU A 199 10.36 25.07 9.09
C LEU A 199 10.20 24.90 7.57
N ARG A 200 10.80 23.83 7.03
CA ARG A 200 10.81 23.51 5.60
C ARG A 200 9.99 22.28 5.27
N ARG A 201 9.93 21.32 6.18
CA ARG A 201 9.25 20.05 5.95
C ARG A 201 8.45 19.64 7.18
N VAL A 202 7.17 19.39 6.95
CA VAL A 202 6.23 18.82 7.92
C VAL A 202 5.57 17.64 7.26
N ASN A 203 5.72 16.46 7.86
CA ASN A 203 5.06 15.24 7.40
C ASN A 203 4.41 14.52 8.60
N LEU A 204 3.09 14.45 8.60
CA LEU A 204 2.26 13.88 9.66
C LEU A 204 1.30 12.81 9.10
N GLY A 205 1.58 12.29 7.91
CA GLY A 205 0.66 11.36 7.23
C GLY A 205 0.50 10.02 7.97
N VAL A 206 -0.51 9.24 7.60
CA VAL A 206 -0.79 7.90 8.16
C VAL A 206 -0.84 7.94 9.69
N ASN A 207 -1.80 8.69 10.22
CA ASN A 207 -2.07 8.84 11.65
C ASN A 207 -3.59 8.90 11.88
N SER A 208 -4.03 9.20 13.11
CA SER A 208 -5.43 9.45 13.45
C SER A 208 -5.70 10.92 13.81
N ILE A 209 -4.97 11.85 13.20
CA ILE A 209 -5.10 13.29 13.45
C ILE A 209 -6.49 13.76 13.00
N THR A 210 -7.16 14.48 13.88
CA THR A 210 -8.50 15.06 13.72
C THR A 210 -8.42 16.58 13.60
N GLU A 211 -9.56 17.27 13.53
CA GLU A 211 -9.68 18.74 13.41
C GLU A 211 -9.27 19.30 12.05
N THR A 212 -9.01 20.61 11.97
CA THR A 212 -8.74 21.35 10.73
C THR A 212 -7.26 21.66 10.57
N ILE A 213 -6.85 22.02 9.36
CA ILE A 213 -5.49 22.52 9.09
C ILE A 213 -5.40 23.97 9.61
N PRO A 214 -4.50 24.30 10.55
CA PRO A 214 -4.40 25.65 11.08
C PRO A 214 -4.00 26.67 10.02
N HIS A 215 -4.65 27.83 10.02
CA HIS A 215 -4.35 28.92 9.09
C HIS A 215 -2.88 29.36 9.14
N SER A 216 -2.27 29.32 10.33
CA SER A 216 -0.88 29.71 10.57
C SER A 216 0.15 28.87 9.80
N ILE A 217 -0.17 27.62 9.44
CA ILE A 217 0.72 26.76 8.64
C ILE A 217 0.92 27.33 7.23
N GLY A 218 -0.13 27.89 6.63
CA GLY A 218 -0.06 28.51 5.30
C GLY A 218 0.78 29.78 5.25
N LEU A 219 1.11 30.37 6.41
CA LEU A 219 1.92 31.59 6.53
C LEU A 219 3.41 31.30 6.74
N LEU A 220 3.81 30.01 6.80
CA LEU A 220 5.20 29.63 7.01
C LEU A 220 6.06 30.03 5.79
N PRO A 221 7.07 30.90 5.96
CA PRO A 221 7.76 31.53 4.83
C PRO A 221 8.67 30.55 4.07
N ASN A 222 9.12 29.47 4.72
CA ASN A 222 10.11 28.54 4.16
C ASN A 222 9.55 27.13 3.90
N LEU A 223 8.23 26.93 4.04
CA LEU A 223 7.61 25.61 3.92
C LEU A 223 7.70 25.08 2.48
N ARG A 224 8.43 23.97 2.29
CA ARG A 224 8.63 23.33 0.99
C ARG A 224 7.79 22.08 0.82
N VAL A 225 7.61 21.32 1.88
CA VAL A 225 6.89 20.03 1.84
C VAL A 225 5.90 20.01 2.99
N PHE A 226 4.62 19.87 2.64
CA PHE A 226 3.54 19.68 3.59
C PHE A 226 2.81 18.39 3.28
N GLY A 227 3.01 17.39 4.15
CA GLY A 227 2.42 16.05 4.05
C GLY A 227 1.54 15.75 5.25
N ILE A 228 0.26 15.48 5.03
CA ILE A 228 -0.72 15.13 6.09
C ILE A 228 -1.73 14.07 5.61
N GLY A 229 -1.38 13.34 4.55
CA GLY A 229 -2.28 12.36 3.94
C GLY A 229 -2.64 11.20 4.87
N GLU A 230 -3.78 10.55 4.64
CA GLU A 230 -4.26 9.40 5.42
C GLU A 230 -4.43 9.75 6.91
N ASN A 231 -5.35 10.67 7.17
CA ASN A 231 -5.76 11.13 8.50
C ASN A 231 -7.30 11.34 8.52
N LYS A 232 -7.82 11.97 9.58
CA LYS A 232 -9.25 12.27 9.74
C LYS A 232 -9.50 13.79 9.77
N LEU A 233 -8.68 14.57 9.06
CA LEU A 233 -8.79 16.03 9.03
C LEU A 233 -10.04 16.47 8.28
N SER A 234 -10.70 17.51 8.78
CA SER A 234 -11.92 18.10 8.23
C SER A 234 -11.73 19.60 7.94
N GLY A 235 -12.80 20.27 7.51
CA GLY A 235 -12.74 21.70 7.13
C GLY A 235 -12.15 21.90 5.74
N THR A 236 -11.56 23.07 5.49
CA THR A 236 -10.98 23.44 4.20
C THR A 236 -9.46 23.56 4.29
N VAL A 237 -8.80 23.46 3.14
CA VAL A 237 -7.38 23.81 3.04
C VAL A 237 -7.23 25.34 3.15
N PRO A 238 -6.43 25.87 4.08
CA PRO A 238 -6.29 27.30 4.27
C PRO A 238 -5.79 28.01 3.00
N PRO A 239 -6.45 29.09 2.54
CA PRO A 239 -6.05 29.79 1.31
C PRO A 239 -4.58 30.21 1.21
N PRO A 240 -3.90 30.66 2.29
CA PRO A 240 -2.48 30.99 2.21
C PRO A 240 -1.59 29.81 1.79
N LEU A 241 -2.00 28.57 2.07
CA LEU A 241 -1.25 27.39 1.65
C LEU A 241 -1.26 27.20 0.13
N TYR A 242 -2.32 27.66 -0.54
CA TYR A 242 -2.38 27.72 -2.01
C TYR A 242 -1.67 28.95 -2.59
N ASN A 243 -1.17 29.86 -1.76
CA ASN A 243 -0.46 31.07 -2.18
C ASN A 243 0.96 31.13 -1.60
N SER A 244 1.65 30.00 -1.64
CA SER A 244 3.02 29.87 -1.16
C SER A 244 4.02 29.82 -2.31
N SER A 245 4.94 30.78 -2.34
CA SER A 245 6.03 30.83 -3.32
C SER A 245 7.12 29.78 -3.07
N THR A 246 7.17 29.17 -1.88
CA THR A 246 8.21 28.20 -1.49
C THR A 246 7.75 26.75 -1.54
N LEU A 247 6.45 26.50 -1.58
CA LEU A 247 5.88 25.16 -1.57
C LEU A 247 6.24 24.39 -2.84
N THR A 248 6.77 23.18 -2.64
CA THR A 248 7.15 22.25 -3.71
C THR A 248 6.29 21.00 -3.71
N GLN A 249 5.77 20.60 -2.54
CA GLN A 249 4.96 19.40 -2.39
C GLN A 249 3.80 19.66 -1.42
N LEU A 250 2.58 19.43 -1.90
CA LEU A 250 1.35 19.42 -1.12
C LEU A 250 0.73 18.02 -1.20
N VAL A 251 0.85 17.24 -0.12
CA VAL A 251 0.42 15.83 -0.07
C VAL A 251 -0.58 15.66 1.07
N ILE A 252 -1.87 15.76 0.74
CA ILE A 252 -2.98 15.72 1.68
C ILE A 252 -4.08 14.69 1.34
N PRO A 253 -3.79 13.57 0.63
CA PRO A 253 -4.85 12.66 0.22
C PRO A 253 -5.51 11.95 1.41
N LEU A 254 -6.63 11.24 1.20
CA LEU A 254 -7.25 10.38 2.22
C LEU A 254 -7.57 11.16 3.52
N ASN A 255 -8.39 12.19 3.40
CA ASN A 255 -8.92 12.97 4.52
C ASN A 255 -10.40 13.33 4.26
N GLN A 256 -10.99 14.16 5.12
CA GLN A 256 -12.37 14.67 4.98
C GLN A 256 -12.39 16.15 4.57
N LEU A 257 -11.37 16.60 3.83
CA LEU A 257 -11.23 18.01 3.45
C LEU A 257 -12.27 18.39 2.41
N THR A 258 -12.82 19.59 2.57
CA THR A 258 -13.86 20.20 1.72
C THR A 258 -13.32 21.50 1.10
N GLY A 259 -14.17 22.19 0.34
CA GLY A 259 -13.82 23.41 -0.37
C GLY A 259 -13.45 23.13 -1.82
N SER A 260 -12.73 24.06 -2.44
CA SER A 260 -12.32 23.96 -3.85
C SER A 260 -10.85 24.28 -4.02
N LEU A 261 -10.27 23.79 -5.12
CA LEU A 261 -8.95 24.19 -5.56
C LEU A 261 -9.05 25.56 -6.26
N PRO A 262 -8.19 26.54 -5.91
CA PRO A 262 -8.18 27.84 -6.58
C PRO A 262 -7.89 27.69 -8.08
N GLN A 263 -8.60 28.45 -8.91
CA GLN A 263 -8.44 28.37 -10.38
C GLN A 263 -7.08 28.86 -10.86
N ASP A 264 -6.39 29.68 -10.06
CA ASP A 264 -5.06 30.26 -10.27
C ASP A 264 -3.92 29.49 -9.57
N ILE A 265 -4.20 28.30 -9.00
CA ILE A 265 -3.23 27.50 -8.23
C ILE A 265 -1.89 27.24 -8.95
N GLY A 266 -1.90 27.07 -10.28
CA GLY A 266 -0.68 26.86 -11.06
C GLY A 266 0.16 28.13 -11.25
N LEU A 267 -0.38 29.31 -10.94
CA LEU A 267 0.33 30.60 -10.90
C LEU A 267 0.80 30.93 -9.49
N THR A 268 -0.04 30.67 -8.49
CA THR A 268 0.24 31.00 -7.08
C THR A 268 1.24 30.04 -6.41
N LEU A 269 1.43 28.84 -6.98
CA LEU A 269 2.42 27.85 -6.54
C LEU A 269 3.50 27.61 -7.62
N PRO A 270 4.39 28.57 -7.91
CA PRO A 270 5.31 28.52 -9.05
C PRO A 270 6.38 27.41 -8.95
N ASN A 271 6.60 26.87 -7.76
CA ASN A 271 7.60 25.83 -7.49
C ASN A 271 7.00 24.44 -7.28
N LEU A 272 5.68 24.28 -7.50
CA LEU A 272 4.98 23.03 -7.23
C LEU A 272 5.45 21.91 -8.15
N GLN A 273 5.83 20.79 -7.52
CA GLN A 273 6.27 19.57 -8.17
C GLN A 273 5.32 18.42 -7.89
N VAL A 274 4.73 18.38 -6.70
CA VAL A 274 3.79 17.33 -6.30
C VAL A 274 2.57 17.98 -5.70
N ILE A 275 1.41 17.68 -6.26
CA ILE A 275 0.12 17.93 -5.64
C ILE A 275 -0.66 16.62 -5.61
N SER A 276 -0.99 16.18 -4.40
CA SER A 276 -1.79 14.99 -4.15
C SER A 276 -2.87 15.38 -3.15
N VAL A 277 -4.07 15.60 -3.64
CA VAL A 277 -5.22 16.05 -2.82
C VAL A 277 -6.38 15.06 -2.89
N GLY A 278 -6.20 13.95 -3.59
CA GLY A 278 -7.26 12.99 -3.86
C GLY A 278 -7.82 12.28 -2.63
N GLN A 279 -8.93 11.54 -2.80
CA GLN A 279 -9.65 10.90 -1.70
C GLN A 279 -10.04 11.90 -0.60
N ASN A 280 -10.61 13.03 -1.03
CA ASN A 280 -11.18 14.08 -0.20
C ASN A 280 -12.55 14.49 -0.75
N GLN A 281 -13.25 15.40 -0.07
CA GLN A 281 -14.56 15.93 -0.49
C GLN A 281 -14.42 17.27 -1.24
N LEU A 282 -13.32 17.45 -1.99
CA LEU A 282 -13.06 18.67 -2.75
C LEU A 282 -14.05 18.79 -3.91
N ARG A 283 -14.62 19.98 -4.08
CA ARG A 283 -15.62 20.31 -5.11
C ARG A 283 -15.09 21.41 -6.04
N GLY A 284 -15.87 21.71 -7.08
CA GLY A 284 -15.57 22.78 -8.02
C GLY A 284 -14.95 22.27 -9.32
N THR A 285 -14.56 23.20 -10.19
CA THR A 285 -14.05 22.86 -11.51
C THR A 285 -12.55 22.57 -11.49
N PHE A 286 -12.09 21.75 -12.44
CA PHE A 286 -10.66 21.53 -12.66
C PHE A 286 -9.90 22.88 -12.80
N PRO A 287 -8.83 23.15 -12.02
CA PRO A 287 -8.09 24.40 -12.09
C PRO A 287 -7.34 24.57 -13.41
N VAL A 288 -7.78 25.51 -14.24
CA VAL A 288 -7.20 25.75 -15.58
C VAL A 288 -5.75 26.20 -15.54
N SER A 289 -5.34 26.96 -14.51
CA SER A 289 -3.95 27.42 -14.38
C SER A 289 -2.95 26.31 -14.13
N LEU A 290 -3.38 25.08 -13.80
CA LEU A 290 -2.45 23.96 -13.67
C LEU A 290 -1.65 23.73 -14.95
N SER A 291 -2.19 24.06 -16.14
CA SER A 291 -1.44 24.09 -17.41
C SER A 291 -0.17 24.96 -17.36
N ASN A 292 -0.04 25.89 -16.40
CA ASN A 292 1.12 26.76 -16.20
C ASN A 292 2.16 26.20 -15.20
N ALA A 293 1.91 25.05 -14.56
CA ALA A 293 2.79 24.46 -13.57
C ALA A 293 3.95 23.66 -14.22
N SER A 294 4.96 24.36 -14.74
CA SER A 294 6.08 23.78 -15.50
C SER A 294 6.95 22.75 -14.76
N ARG A 295 6.96 22.77 -13.41
CA ARG A 295 7.77 21.88 -12.57
C ARG A 295 7.02 20.64 -12.09
N MET A 296 5.77 20.46 -12.53
CA MET A 296 4.91 19.37 -12.09
C MET A 296 5.51 18.00 -12.42
N ARG A 297 5.50 17.11 -11.41
CA ARG A 297 5.93 15.71 -11.51
C ARG A 297 4.79 14.76 -11.21
N ILE A 298 3.98 15.09 -10.20
CA ILE A 298 2.84 14.28 -9.77
C ILE A 298 1.64 15.21 -9.58
N LEU A 299 0.61 14.99 -10.39
CA LEU A 299 -0.69 15.61 -10.28
C LEU A 299 -1.72 14.52 -9.96
N ASP A 300 -2.12 14.41 -8.70
CA ASP A 300 -3.12 13.47 -8.22
C ASP A 300 -4.31 14.22 -7.59
N LEU A 301 -5.39 14.27 -8.35
CA LEU A 301 -6.67 14.87 -7.97
C LEU A 301 -7.78 13.81 -7.84
N SER A 302 -7.41 12.54 -7.72
CA SER A 302 -8.36 11.42 -7.82
C SER A 302 -9.37 11.34 -6.68
N PHE A 303 -10.46 10.59 -6.85
CA PHE A 303 -11.46 10.34 -5.79
C PHE A 303 -11.89 11.64 -5.11
N SER A 304 -12.29 12.62 -5.91
CA SER A 304 -12.78 13.91 -5.45
C SER A 304 -14.10 14.21 -6.16
N ASN A 305 -14.72 15.34 -5.84
CA ASN A 305 -15.98 15.78 -6.45
C ASN A 305 -15.72 16.91 -7.45
N LEU A 306 -14.60 16.83 -8.19
CA LEU A 306 -14.23 17.82 -9.21
C LEU A 306 -15.05 17.61 -10.49
N SER A 307 -15.40 18.70 -11.17
CA SER A 307 -16.20 18.67 -12.39
C SER A 307 -15.64 19.55 -13.50
N GLY A 308 -16.30 19.51 -14.65
CA GLY A 308 -15.95 20.34 -15.80
C GLY A 308 -14.85 19.72 -16.67
N PRO A 309 -14.41 20.46 -17.71
CA PRO A 309 -13.45 19.96 -18.67
C PRO A 309 -12.02 20.00 -18.11
N VAL A 310 -11.20 19.05 -18.55
CA VAL A 310 -9.74 19.12 -18.40
C VAL A 310 -9.19 20.05 -19.49
N PRO A 311 -8.34 21.04 -19.17
CA PRO A 311 -7.75 21.93 -20.17
C PRO A 311 -7.03 21.15 -21.28
N PHE A 312 -7.32 21.47 -22.53
CA PHE A 312 -6.71 20.78 -23.67
C PHE A 312 -5.19 20.97 -23.74
N ASP A 313 -4.64 21.98 -23.06
CA ASP A 313 -3.24 22.35 -23.04
C ASP A 313 -2.52 21.95 -21.72
N LEU A 314 -3.14 21.10 -20.89
CA LEU A 314 -2.60 20.70 -19.58
C LEU A 314 -1.14 20.25 -19.64
N GLY A 315 -0.78 19.43 -20.62
CA GLY A 315 0.57 18.89 -20.80
C GLY A 315 1.56 19.83 -21.50
N ARG A 316 1.13 21.03 -21.93
CA ARG A 316 1.89 21.89 -22.87
C ARG A 316 3.32 22.17 -22.42
N ILE A 317 3.53 22.41 -21.12
CA ILE A 317 4.84 22.77 -20.55
C ILE A 317 5.33 21.84 -19.43
N MET A 318 4.59 20.78 -19.10
CA MET A 318 4.91 19.86 -17.97
C MET A 318 5.88 18.74 -18.40
N LYS A 319 7.11 19.09 -18.78
CA LYS A 319 8.09 18.12 -19.32
C LYS A 319 8.52 17.03 -18.33
N ASP A 320 8.43 17.32 -17.03
CA ASP A 320 8.83 16.42 -15.94
C ASP A 320 7.66 15.63 -15.33
N LEU A 321 6.45 15.72 -15.90
CA LEU A 321 5.28 15.00 -15.41
C LEU A 321 5.49 13.48 -15.53
N ARG A 322 5.35 12.79 -14.40
CA ARG A 322 5.45 11.33 -14.28
C ARG A 322 4.11 10.67 -14.01
N ARG A 323 3.26 11.31 -13.21
CA ARG A 323 1.95 10.78 -12.85
C ARG A 323 0.86 11.83 -13.02
N LEU A 324 -0.14 11.50 -13.83
CA LEU A 324 -1.40 12.20 -13.91
C LEU A 324 -2.51 11.24 -13.48
N ASN A 325 -3.15 11.55 -12.35
CA ASN A 325 -4.27 10.79 -11.82
C ASN A 325 -5.46 11.70 -11.58
N LEU A 326 -6.48 11.53 -12.42
CA LEU A 326 -7.75 12.26 -12.42
C LEU A 326 -8.93 11.34 -12.10
N GLY A 327 -8.66 10.07 -11.75
CA GLY A 327 -9.69 9.03 -11.60
C GLY A 327 -10.76 9.37 -10.56
N GLU A 328 -11.95 8.82 -10.71
CA GLU A 328 -13.07 8.93 -9.75
C GLU A 328 -13.43 10.38 -9.42
N ASN A 329 -13.87 11.11 -10.44
CA ASN A 329 -14.37 12.48 -10.35
C ASN A 329 -15.61 12.62 -11.26
N TYR A 330 -16.09 13.85 -11.44
CA TYR A 330 -17.16 14.22 -12.38
C TYR A 330 -16.61 15.02 -13.58
N LEU A 331 -15.38 14.72 -14.01
CA LEU A 331 -14.73 15.39 -15.13
C LEU A 331 -15.26 14.87 -16.46
N GLY A 332 -15.27 15.74 -17.48
CA GLY A 332 -15.80 15.42 -18.80
C GLY A 332 -17.31 15.67 -18.90
N SER A 333 -17.76 15.87 -20.13
CA SER A 333 -19.16 16.21 -20.47
C SER A 333 -19.89 15.07 -21.19
N GLY A 334 -19.21 13.97 -21.47
CA GLY A 334 -19.64 12.92 -22.39
C GLY A 334 -19.43 13.31 -23.85
N GLY A 335 -18.81 14.47 -24.11
CA GLY A 335 -18.64 15.05 -25.44
C GLY A 335 -17.42 14.52 -26.19
N ALA A 336 -17.43 14.67 -27.52
CA ALA A 336 -16.35 14.19 -28.39
C ALA A 336 -14.98 14.87 -28.17
N SER A 337 -14.97 16.05 -27.54
CA SER A 337 -13.75 16.86 -27.30
C SER A 337 -13.12 16.64 -25.92
N ASP A 338 -13.72 15.79 -25.09
CA ASP A 338 -13.31 15.55 -23.70
C ASP A 338 -11.86 15.06 -23.57
N LEU A 339 -11.36 14.33 -24.59
CA LEU A 339 -10.00 13.77 -24.61
C LEU A 339 -8.93 14.64 -25.29
N ARG A 340 -9.24 15.89 -25.69
CA ARG A 340 -8.27 16.77 -26.36
C ARG A 340 -7.02 17.09 -25.53
N PHE A 341 -7.08 16.93 -24.20
CA PHE A 341 -5.91 17.12 -23.34
C PHE A 341 -4.81 16.08 -23.60
N ILE A 342 -5.15 14.89 -24.13
CA ILE A 342 -4.18 13.83 -24.47
C ILE A 342 -3.16 14.33 -25.49
N ASP A 343 -3.58 15.17 -26.44
CA ASP A 343 -2.68 15.73 -27.47
C ASP A 343 -1.53 16.51 -26.83
N SER A 344 -1.82 17.31 -25.79
CA SER A 344 -0.78 18.06 -25.08
C SER A 344 0.08 17.19 -24.16
N LEU A 345 -0.42 16.04 -23.68
CA LEU A 345 0.34 15.10 -22.86
C LEU A 345 1.45 14.39 -23.65
N THR A 346 1.42 14.42 -24.98
CA THR A 346 2.54 13.94 -25.81
C THR A 346 3.84 14.71 -25.54
N ASN A 347 3.75 15.95 -25.03
CA ASN A 347 4.91 16.73 -24.60
C ASN A 347 5.51 16.24 -23.27
N CYS A 348 4.79 15.41 -22.51
CA CYS A 348 5.20 14.88 -21.21
C CYS A 348 6.06 13.62 -21.38
N SER A 349 7.30 13.79 -21.86
CA SER A 349 8.24 12.70 -22.20
C SER A 349 8.61 11.73 -21.07
N LYS A 350 8.31 12.08 -19.81
CA LYS A 350 8.58 11.26 -18.61
C LYS A 350 7.31 10.66 -18.00
N LEU A 351 6.17 10.73 -18.70
CA LEU A 351 4.91 10.22 -18.18
C LEU A 351 4.99 8.69 -18.01
N GLU A 352 4.68 8.22 -16.82
CA GLU A 352 4.72 6.81 -16.42
C GLU A 352 3.30 6.30 -16.12
N ILE A 353 2.47 7.12 -15.48
CA ILE A 353 1.13 6.73 -15.03
C ILE A 353 0.11 7.75 -15.55
N LEU A 354 -0.87 7.26 -16.31
CA LEU A 354 -2.04 8.02 -16.74
C LEU A 354 -3.32 7.31 -16.29
N VAL A 355 -4.05 7.93 -15.38
CA VAL A 355 -5.27 7.41 -14.78
C VAL A 355 -6.36 8.47 -14.86
N PHE A 356 -7.49 8.15 -15.48
CA PHE A 356 -8.65 9.05 -15.62
C PHE A 356 -9.97 8.27 -15.64
N ASP A 357 -10.00 7.10 -15.00
CA ASP A 357 -11.18 6.27 -14.88
C ASP A 357 -12.28 6.88 -13.99
N GLY A 358 -13.49 6.35 -14.04
CA GLY A 358 -14.56 6.75 -13.12
C GLY A 358 -14.95 8.21 -13.28
N ASN A 359 -15.12 8.66 -14.52
CA ASN A 359 -15.45 10.03 -14.89
C ASN A 359 -16.54 10.06 -15.96
N GLY A 360 -16.88 11.25 -16.45
CA GLY A 360 -17.80 11.49 -17.56
C GLY A 360 -17.11 11.71 -18.90
N PHE A 361 -15.87 11.25 -19.12
CA PHE A 361 -15.19 11.49 -20.40
C PHE A 361 -15.87 10.73 -21.55
N GLY A 362 -16.25 11.44 -22.60
CA GLY A 362 -16.78 10.87 -23.84
C GLY A 362 -15.82 10.94 -25.03
N GLY A 363 -16.34 10.66 -26.22
CA GLY A 363 -15.58 10.67 -27.46
C GLY A 363 -14.84 9.37 -27.75
N ILE A 364 -13.82 9.46 -28.61
CA ILE A 364 -13.02 8.32 -29.08
C ILE A 364 -11.58 8.52 -28.59
N LEU A 365 -10.88 7.43 -28.24
CA LEU A 365 -9.45 7.50 -27.94
C LEU A 365 -8.69 8.07 -29.16
N PRO A 366 -8.01 9.22 -29.01
CA PRO A 366 -7.35 9.86 -30.14
C PRO A 366 -6.12 9.08 -30.58
N THR A 367 -5.77 9.13 -31.87
CA THR A 367 -4.57 8.46 -32.41
C THR A 367 -3.27 9.01 -31.82
N SER A 368 -3.28 10.26 -31.33
CA SER A 368 -2.18 10.89 -30.60
C SER A 368 -1.79 10.14 -29.33
N ILE A 369 -2.65 9.27 -28.79
CA ILE A 369 -2.33 8.42 -27.64
C ILE A 369 -1.05 7.62 -27.90
N ALA A 370 -0.83 7.17 -29.13
CA ALA A 370 0.35 6.42 -29.55
C ALA A 370 1.67 7.17 -29.36
N ASN A 371 1.61 8.51 -29.32
CA ASN A 371 2.74 9.41 -29.17
C ASN A 371 3.00 9.82 -27.70
N LEU A 372 2.26 9.25 -26.75
CA LEU A 372 2.57 9.42 -25.33
C LEU A 372 3.93 8.78 -24.99
N SER A 373 4.46 9.16 -23.83
CA SER A 373 5.75 8.71 -23.30
C SER A 373 5.97 7.20 -23.44
N SER A 374 7.16 6.81 -23.91
CA SER A 374 7.61 5.41 -23.94
C SER A 374 7.85 4.81 -22.55
N HIS A 375 7.84 5.63 -21.49
CA HIS A 375 7.92 5.20 -20.10
C HIS A 375 6.56 4.83 -19.50
N LEU A 376 5.47 4.98 -20.26
CA LEU A 376 4.12 4.69 -19.77
C LEU A 376 3.99 3.22 -19.37
N ASN A 377 3.72 3.00 -18.08
CA ASN A 377 3.57 1.68 -17.48
C ASN A 377 2.13 1.39 -17.01
N VAL A 378 1.33 2.42 -16.75
CA VAL A 378 -0.07 2.28 -16.34
C VAL A 378 -0.93 3.24 -17.16
N LEU A 379 -1.93 2.67 -17.85
CA LEU A 379 -3.00 3.41 -18.51
C LEU A 379 -4.34 2.85 -18.05
N VAL A 380 -5.12 3.67 -17.33
CA VAL A 380 -6.44 3.29 -16.83
C VAL A 380 -7.45 4.38 -17.17
N ALA A 381 -8.40 4.03 -18.04
CA ALA A 381 -9.43 4.90 -18.60
C ALA A 381 -10.83 4.30 -18.46
N GLY A 382 -10.98 3.30 -17.58
CA GLY A 382 -12.24 2.59 -17.37
C GLY A 382 -13.36 3.46 -16.81
N ARG A 383 -14.59 2.94 -16.74
CA ARG A 383 -15.74 3.61 -16.11
C ARG A 383 -15.97 5.03 -16.64
N ASN A 384 -16.01 5.16 -17.97
CA ASN A 384 -16.23 6.41 -18.70
C ASN A 384 -17.28 6.18 -19.81
N GLN A 385 -17.43 7.14 -20.72
CA GLN A 385 -18.33 7.09 -21.88
C GLN A 385 -17.56 7.01 -23.20
N LEU A 386 -16.36 6.41 -23.20
CA LEU A 386 -15.51 6.32 -24.38
C LEU A 386 -16.06 5.32 -25.39
N ALA A 387 -16.07 5.70 -26.66
CA ALA A 387 -16.63 4.93 -27.76
C ALA A 387 -15.61 4.73 -28.89
N GLY A 388 -16.04 4.03 -29.95
CA GLY A 388 -15.20 3.70 -31.10
C GLY A 388 -14.33 2.46 -30.85
N ASN A 389 -13.38 2.24 -31.74
CA ASN A 389 -12.49 1.08 -31.67
C ASN A 389 -11.32 1.36 -30.72
N ILE A 390 -10.77 0.29 -30.13
CA ILE A 390 -9.47 0.37 -29.47
C ILE A 390 -8.40 0.54 -30.59
N PRO A 391 -7.60 1.60 -30.59
CA PRO A 391 -6.59 1.83 -31.64
C PRO A 391 -5.46 0.79 -31.56
N ALA A 392 -5.03 0.28 -32.73
CA ALA A 392 -3.94 -0.70 -32.81
C ALA A 392 -2.59 -0.12 -32.34
N GLU A 393 -2.46 1.20 -32.44
CA GLU A 393 -1.30 1.96 -32.02
C GLU A 393 -1.11 1.97 -30.49
N ILE A 394 -2.08 1.48 -29.69
CA ILE A 394 -1.86 1.24 -28.25
C ILE A 394 -0.70 0.26 -27.99
N SER A 395 -0.33 -0.51 -29.01
CA SER A 395 0.83 -1.41 -28.99
C SER A 395 2.20 -0.71 -28.94
N THR A 396 2.27 0.62 -29.10
CA THR A 396 3.52 1.37 -28.91
C THR A 396 4.00 1.38 -27.46
N PHE A 397 3.11 1.14 -26.49
CA PHE A 397 3.42 1.14 -25.06
C PHE A 397 4.09 -0.15 -24.58
N VAL A 398 5.26 -0.48 -25.12
CA VAL A 398 5.97 -1.76 -24.83
C VAL A 398 6.31 -1.98 -23.34
N ASN A 399 6.33 -0.91 -22.53
CA ASN A 399 6.58 -0.96 -21.09
C ASN A 399 5.29 -1.01 -20.23
N ILE A 400 4.12 -1.06 -20.86
CA ILE A 400 2.84 -1.10 -20.15
C ILE A 400 2.71 -2.38 -19.33
N VAL A 401 2.35 -2.20 -18.07
CA VAL A 401 2.14 -3.25 -17.07
C VAL A 401 0.65 -3.42 -16.80
N ARG A 402 -0.12 -2.33 -16.80
CA ARG A 402 -1.57 -2.37 -16.58
C ARG A 402 -2.30 -1.52 -17.62
N LEU A 403 -3.25 -2.15 -18.30
CA LEU A 403 -4.16 -1.50 -19.26
C LEU A 403 -5.61 -1.77 -18.84
N GLY A 404 -6.31 -0.72 -18.42
CA GLY A 404 -7.72 -0.77 -18.02
C GLY A 404 -8.59 0.12 -18.90
N LEU A 405 -9.51 -0.49 -19.65
CA LEU A 405 -10.50 0.18 -20.51
C LEU A 405 -11.93 -0.31 -20.20
N GLU A 406 -12.14 -0.94 -19.05
CA GLU A 406 -13.43 -1.52 -18.66
C GLU A 406 -14.57 -0.50 -18.55
N GLN A 407 -15.81 -0.96 -18.61
CA GLN A 407 -16.99 -0.13 -18.36
C GLN A 407 -17.01 1.14 -19.24
N ASN A 408 -16.91 0.95 -20.55
CA ASN A 408 -16.99 1.99 -21.57
C ASN A 408 -17.93 1.53 -22.70
N PHE A 409 -17.95 2.26 -23.80
CA PHE A 409 -18.69 1.92 -25.03
C PHE A 409 -17.78 1.49 -26.19
N PHE A 410 -16.56 0.99 -25.91
CA PHE A 410 -15.66 0.52 -26.96
C PHE A 410 -16.31 -0.59 -27.79
N SER A 411 -16.22 -0.47 -29.11
CA SER A 411 -16.79 -1.41 -30.08
C SER A 411 -15.71 -1.93 -31.04
N GLY A 412 -16.11 -2.76 -32.01
CA GLY A 412 -15.17 -3.38 -32.94
C GLY A 412 -14.37 -4.52 -32.28
N VAL A 413 -13.26 -4.90 -32.89
CA VAL A 413 -12.44 -6.04 -32.46
C VAL A 413 -11.36 -5.64 -31.46
N ILE A 414 -10.91 -6.60 -30.66
CA ILE A 414 -9.65 -6.45 -29.91
C ILE A 414 -8.50 -6.48 -30.94
N PRO A 415 -7.66 -5.43 -31.05
CA PRO A 415 -6.59 -5.37 -32.05
C PRO A 415 -5.60 -6.51 -31.89
N PHE A 416 -5.15 -7.09 -33.01
CA PHE A 416 -4.15 -8.15 -33.01
C PHE A 416 -2.82 -7.69 -32.39
N GLU A 417 -2.50 -6.41 -32.52
CA GLU A 417 -1.28 -5.78 -32.01
C GLU A 417 -1.18 -5.78 -30.48
N ILE A 418 -2.27 -6.06 -29.75
CA ILE A 418 -2.25 -6.16 -28.28
C ILE A 418 -1.19 -7.16 -27.79
N GLY A 419 -0.91 -8.23 -28.55
CA GLY A 419 0.11 -9.22 -28.24
C GLY A 419 1.55 -8.71 -28.28
N LYS A 420 1.81 -7.47 -28.71
CA LYS A 420 3.14 -6.84 -28.63
C LYS A 420 3.48 -6.38 -27.19
N LEU A 421 2.48 -6.25 -26.32
CA LEU A 421 2.63 -5.72 -24.96
C LEU A 421 3.15 -6.79 -23.97
N ARG A 422 4.37 -7.30 -24.20
CA ARG A 422 4.91 -8.47 -23.46
C ARG A 422 5.10 -8.26 -21.95
N ASN A 423 5.16 -7.01 -21.49
CA ASN A 423 5.25 -6.65 -20.07
C ASN A 423 3.88 -6.51 -19.39
N LEU A 424 2.78 -6.67 -20.14
CA LEU A 424 1.44 -6.49 -19.63
C LEU A 424 1.13 -7.58 -18.61
N ARG A 425 0.76 -7.14 -17.41
CA ARG A 425 0.42 -7.98 -16.27
C ARG A 425 -1.09 -8.04 -16.07
N GLY A 426 -1.78 -6.91 -16.22
CA GLY A 426 -3.24 -6.85 -16.11
C GLY A 426 -3.89 -6.18 -17.32
N LEU A 427 -4.83 -6.89 -17.96
CA LEU A 427 -5.67 -6.37 -19.04
C LEU A 427 -7.15 -6.46 -18.65
N SER A 428 -7.82 -5.31 -18.65
CA SER A 428 -9.25 -5.22 -18.34
C SER A 428 -9.99 -4.50 -19.46
N LEU A 429 -10.81 -5.25 -20.20
CA LEU A 429 -11.69 -4.77 -21.27
C LEU A 429 -13.17 -5.09 -20.98
N MET A 430 -13.47 -5.54 -19.76
CA MET A 430 -14.79 -6.01 -19.38
C MET A 430 -15.88 -4.92 -19.53
N ARG A 431 -17.13 -5.34 -19.74
CA ARG A 431 -18.29 -4.42 -19.81
C ARG A 431 -18.11 -3.35 -20.90
N ASN A 432 -17.89 -3.79 -22.13
CA ASN A 432 -17.82 -2.96 -23.34
C ASN A 432 -18.75 -3.53 -24.43
N LYS A 433 -18.64 -3.02 -25.66
CA LYS A 433 -19.36 -3.49 -26.86
C LYS A 433 -18.42 -4.19 -27.85
N LEU A 434 -17.30 -4.76 -27.38
CA LEU A 434 -16.30 -5.42 -28.22
C LEU A 434 -16.89 -6.68 -28.87
N SER A 435 -16.56 -6.92 -30.13
CA SER A 435 -17.06 -8.04 -30.93
C SER A 435 -15.95 -8.73 -31.70
N GLY A 436 -16.28 -9.80 -32.43
CA GLY A 436 -15.30 -10.61 -33.15
C GLY A 436 -14.52 -11.58 -32.26
N PRO A 437 -13.56 -12.32 -32.82
CA PRO A 437 -12.79 -13.31 -32.08
C PRO A 437 -11.78 -12.68 -31.13
N ILE A 438 -11.49 -13.40 -30.04
CA ILE A 438 -10.32 -13.10 -29.19
C ILE A 438 -9.07 -13.35 -30.06
N PRO A 439 -8.16 -12.38 -30.24
CA PRO A 439 -7.01 -12.55 -31.12
C PRO A 439 -6.01 -13.54 -30.55
N ALA A 440 -5.49 -14.43 -31.39
CA ALA A 440 -4.48 -15.44 -31.00
C ALA A 440 -3.19 -14.81 -30.46
N SER A 441 -2.91 -13.54 -30.78
CA SER A 441 -1.77 -12.80 -30.25
C SER A 441 -1.80 -12.57 -28.73
N ILE A 442 -2.96 -12.74 -28.06
CA ILE A 442 -3.05 -12.72 -26.59
C ILE A 442 -2.11 -13.75 -25.94
N GLY A 443 -1.86 -14.89 -26.60
CA GLY A 443 -0.90 -15.88 -26.14
C GLY A 443 0.55 -15.39 -26.05
N ASN A 444 0.89 -14.24 -26.67
CA ASN A 444 2.22 -13.64 -26.58
C ASN A 444 2.42 -12.81 -25.30
N LEU A 445 1.38 -12.61 -24.49
CA LEU A 445 1.43 -11.83 -23.25
C LEU A 445 2.00 -12.67 -22.10
N THR A 446 3.28 -13.01 -22.16
CA THR A 446 3.90 -13.99 -21.26
C THR A 446 3.93 -13.59 -19.77
N GLN A 447 3.72 -12.32 -19.43
CA GLN A 447 3.67 -11.83 -18.04
C GLN A 447 2.25 -11.57 -17.50
N ILE A 448 1.21 -11.83 -18.28
CA ILE A 448 -0.17 -11.52 -17.87
C ILE A 448 -0.62 -12.48 -16.76
N PHE A 449 -1.13 -11.91 -15.66
CA PHE A 449 -1.73 -12.65 -14.54
C PHE A 449 -3.23 -12.43 -14.46
N GLU A 450 -3.73 -11.31 -14.99
CA GLU A 450 -5.12 -10.85 -14.93
C GLU A 450 -5.66 -10.51 -16.32
N LEU A 451 -6.66 -11.26 -16.79
CA LEU A 451 -7.35 -11.02 -18.06
C LEU A 451 -8.87 -10.99 -17.87
N TYR A 452 -9.46 -9.79 -18.00
CA TYR A 452 -10.90 -9.57 -17.86
C TYR A 452 -11.53 -9.14 -19.20
N LEU A 453 -12.26 -10.04 -19.86
CA LEU A 453 -12.97 -9.80 -21.13
C LEU A 453 -14.49 -10.01 -21.03
N HIS A 454 -14.99 -10.36 -19.85
CA HIS A 454 -16.40 -10.64 -19.61
C HIS A 454 -17.33 -9.45 -19.91
N ASN A 455 -18.60 -9.73 -20.18
CA ASN A 455 -19.62 -8.74 -20.55
C ASN A 455 -19.25 -7.96 -21.82
N ASN A 456 -19.07 -8.68 -22.92
CA ASN A 456 -18.83 -8.14 -24.26
C ASN A 456 -19.65 -8.94 -25.31
N HIS A 457 -19.43 -8.68 -26.60
CA HIS A 457 -20.02 -9.40 -27.72
C HIS A 457 -18.98 -10.26 -28.46
N LEU A 458 -17.93 -10.73 -27.77
CA LEU A 458 -16.86 -11.54 -28.38
C LEU A 458 -17.42 -12.89 -28.84
N ASN A 459 -16.97 -13.37 -30.01
CA ASN A 459 -17.46 -14.62 -30.61
C ASN A 459 -16.29 -15.53 -31.05
N GLY A 460 -16.58 -16.62 -31.75
CA GLY A 460 -15.56 -17.59 -32.15
C GLY A 460 -15.08 -18.46 -30.99
N THR A 461 -13.92 -19.11 -31.15
CA THR A 461 -13.34 -19.99 -30.14
C THR A 461 -12.32 -19.27 -29.27
N ILE A 462 -12.07 -19.82 -28.07
CA ILE A 462 -10.97 -19.36 -27.23
C ILE A 462 -9.64 -19.79 -27.92
N PRO A 463 -8.70 -18.87 -28.21
CA PRO A 463 -7.46 -19.23 -28.89
C PRO A 463 -6.61 -20.20 -28.07
N SER A 464 -6.13 -21.29 -28.69
CA SER A 464 -5.23 -22.26 -28.04
C SER A 464 -3.93 -21.63 -27.57
N SER A 465 -3.51 -20.50 -28.15
CA SER A 465 -2.33 -19.75 -27.72
C SER A 465 -2.42 -19.23 -26.28
N ILE A 466 -3.60 -19.17 -25.65
CA ILE A 466 -3.73 -18.88 -24.22
C ILE A 466 -2.99 -19.91 -23.35
N GLU A 467 -2.79 -21.14 -23.84
CA GLU A 467 -2.01 -22.18 -23.15
C GLU A 467 -0.55 -21.77 -22.93
N ASN A 468 -0.02 -20.84 -23.75
CA ASN A 468 1.34 -20.33 -23.60
C ASN A 468 1.51 -19.39 -22.38
N ILE A 469 0.40 -18.98 -21.75
CA ILE A 469 0.42 -18.01 -20.65
C ILE A 469 0.54 -18.74 -19.30
N LEU A 470 1.76 -19.13 -18.95
CA LEU A 470 2.03 -19.91 -17.74
C LEU A 470 1.69 -19.18 -16.43
N GLY A 471 1.67 -17.84 -16.44
CA GLY A 471 1.45 -17.00 -15.25
C GLY A 471 -0.01 -16.58 -15.00
N LEU A 472 -0.96 -17.04 -15.82
CA LEU A 472 -2.35 -16.58 -15.74
C LEU A 472 -3.05 -17.08 -14.47
N GLN A 473 -3.52 -16.16 -13.62
CA GLN A 473 -4.22 -16.49 -12.37
C GLN A 473 -5.72 -16.22 -12.46
N LYS A 474 -6.11 -15.20 -13.23
CA LYS A 474 -7.47 -14.70 -13.32
C LYS A 474 -7.86 -14.56 -14.79
N LEU A 475 -8.82 -15.36 -15.23
CA LEU A 475 -9.39 -15.32 -16.57
C LEU A 475 -10.91 -15.21 -16.49
N TYR A 476 -11.46 -14.07 -16.94
CA TYR A 476 -12.90 -13.82 -16.89
C TYR A 476 -13.43 -13.59 -18.30
N LEU A 477 -14.16 -14.57 -18.82
CA LEU A 477 -14.71 -14.57 -20.19
C LEU A 477 -16.25 -14.61 -20.24
N SER A 478 -16.93 -14.66 -19.10
CA SER A 478 -18.39 -14.84 -19.02
C SER A 478 -19.16 -13.72 -19.75
N HIS A 479 -20.43 -13.98 -20.12
CA HIS A 479 -21.27 -13.02 -20.84
C HIS A 479 -20.62 -12.54 -22.17
N ASN A 480 -20.37 -13.50 -23.06
CA ASN A 480 -19.92 -13.33 -24.45
C ASN A 480 -20.61 -14.39 -25.34
N PHE A 481 -20.37 -14.37 -26.65
CA PHE A 481 -20.87 -15.36 -27.63
C PHE A 481 -19.79 -16.38 -28.05
N LEU A 482 -18.92 -16.77 -27.12
CA LEU A 482 -17.85 -17.72 -27.38
C LEU A 482 -18.40 -19.14 -27.60
N THR A 483 -17.75 -19.89 -28.49
CA THR A 483 -18.14 -21.24 -28.93
C THR A 483 -16.94 -22.19 -28.89
N GLY A 484 -17.17 -23.50 -29.02
CA GLY A 484 -16.12 -24.52 -29.05
C GLY A 484 -15.75 -25.08 -27.67
N PRO A 485 -15.10 -26.26 -27.63
CA PRO A 485 -14.74 -26.91 -26.38
C PRO A 485 -13.63 -26.12 -25.65
N PRO A 486 -13.66 -26.02 -24.32
CA PRO A 486 -12.50 -25.54 -23.59
C PRO A 486 -11.39 -26.57 -23.69
N THR A 487 -10.36 -26.29 -24.50
CA THR A 487 -9.17 -27.16 -24.61
C THR A 487 -8.28 -27.13 -23.36
N PHE A 488 -8.65 -26.36 -22.33
CA PHE A 488 -7.84 -26.05 -21.16
C PHE A 488 -8.14 -26.97 -19.96
N LEU A 489 -7.75 -28.25 -20.03
CA LEU A 489 -7.88 -29.20 -18.92
C LEU A 489 -6.68 -29.25 -17.95
N HIS A 490 -5.73 -28.31 -18.07
CA HIS A 490 -4.45 -28.38 -17.33
C HIS A 490 -4.20 -27.25 -16.31
N PHE A 491 -5.13 -26.30 -16.13
CA PHE A 491 -4.98 -25.20 -15.18
C PHE A 491 -5.67 -25.48 -13.84
N SER A 492 -4.96 -25.21 -12.74
CA SER A 492 -5.34 -25.48 -11.34
C SER A 492 -6.74 -25.03 -10.93
N ILE A 493 -7.27 -25.73 -9.92
CA ILE A 493 -8.61 -25.72 -9.28
C ILE A 493 -9.31 -24.34 -9.09
N THR A 494 -8.61 -23.22 -9.19
CA THR A 494 -9.20 -21.86 -9.16
C THR A 494 -9.93 -21.49 -10.47
N PHE A 495 -9.64 -22.17 -11.59
CA PHE A 495 -10.21 -21.88 -12.92
C PHE A 495 -11.63 -22.41 -13.15
N VAL A 496 -12.10 -23.32 -12.31
CA VAL A 496 -13.37 -24.04 -12.49
C VAL A 496 -14.60 -23.17 -12.21
N PHE A 497 -14.45 -22.02 -11.54
CA PHE A 497 -15.59 -21.15 -11.19
C PHE A 497 -16.25 -20.42 -12.38
N PHE A 498 -15.67 -20.45 -13.59
CA PHE A 498 -16.08 -19.55 -14.68
C PHE A 498 -16.64 -20.24 -15.94
N PHE A 499 -16.78 -21.57 -15.96
CA PHE A 499 -17.34 -22.31 -17.09
C PHE A 499 -18.85 -22.57 -17.04
N THR A 500 -19.55 -22.11 -16.00
CA THR A 500 -20.98 -22.41 -15.79
C THR A 500 -21.97 -21.61 -16.66
N CYS A 501 -21.59 -21.24 -17.89
CA CYS A 501 -22.51 -20.64 -18.87
C CYS A 501 -22.90 -21.59 -20.01
N LEU A 502 -22.93 -22.90 -19.76
CA LEU A 502 -23.55 -23.88 -20.65
C LEU A 502 -24.38 -24.86 -19.82
N ASN A 503 -25.58 -24.45 -19.43
CA ASN A 503 -26.61 -25.35 -18.94
C ASN A 503 -27.96 -25.05 -19.62
N ALA A 504 -28.73 -26.10 -19.83
CA ALA A 504 -29.93 -26.14 -20.69
C ALA A 504 -31.08 -25.18 -20.29
N GLU A 505 -31.06 -24.56 -19.10
CA GLU A 505 -32.05 -23.53 -18.71
C GLU A 505 -31.99 -22.26 -19.61
N TYR A 506 -30.86 -21.99 -20.26
CA TYR A 506 -30.67 -20.79 -21.08
C TYR A 506 -31.05 -20.98 -22.56
N GLY A 507 -31.29 -22.23 -22.99
CA GLY A 507 -31.81 -22.54 -24.33
C GLY A 507 -33.31 -22.22 -24.50
N THR A 508 -34.02 -21.95 -23.41
CA THR A 508 -35.48 -21.68 -23.40
C THR A 508 -35.86 -20.28 -22.86
N GLY A 509 -34.93 -19.31 -22.89
CA GLY A 509 -35.24 -17.89 -22.63
C GLY A 509 -35.37 -17.46 -21.17
N GLY A 510 -34.79 -18.20 -20.22
CA GLY A 510 -34.79 -17.83 -18.79
C GLY A 510 -33.85 -16.67 -18.43
N ARG A 511 -34.25 -15.82 -17.46
CA ARG A 511 -33.40 -14.75 -16.88
C ARG A 511 -32.30 -15.33 -15.98
N THR A 512 -31.11 -14.74 -16.00
CA THR A 512 -29.96 -15.09 -15.14
C THR A 512 -30.30 -14.99 -13.64
N SER A 513 -29.85 -15.95 -12.83
CA SER A 513 -30.14 -16.04 -11.40
C SER A 513 -28.95 -16.65 -10.65
N THR A 514 -28.65 -16.14 -9.45
CA THR A 514 -27.62 -16.71 -8.55
C THR A 514 -27.88 -18.18 -8.22
N LYS A 515 -29.14 -18.63 -8.29
CA LYS A 515 -29.51 -20.04 -8.10
C LYS A 515 -29.19 -20.91 -9.32
N GLY A 516 -29.16 -20.35 -10.53
CA GLY A 516 -28.69 -21.04 -11.74
C GLY A 516 -27.17 -21.27 -11.71
N ASP A 517 -26.42 -20.29 -11.18
CA ASP A 517 -24.98 -20.41 -10.96
C ASP A 517 -24.67 -21.53 -9.96
N VAL A 518 -25.41 -21.59 -8.85
CA VAL A 518 -25.27 -22.65 -7.83
C VAL A 518 -25.57 -24.04 -8.42
N TYR A 519 -26.59 -24.17 -9.27
CA TYR A 519 -26.89 -25.43 -9.94
C TYR A 519 -25.72 -25.94 -10.77
N SER A 520 -25.19 -25.05 -11.61
CA SER A 520 -24.10 -25.36 -12.51
C SER A 520 -22.81 -25.66 -11.75
N TYR A 521 -22.56 -24.96 -10.63
CA TYR A 521 -21.49 -25.31 -9.69
C TYR A 521 -21.65 -26.73 -9.13
N GLY A 522 -22.87 -27.10 -8.74
CA GLY A 522 -23.18 -28.44 -8.22
C GLY A 522 -22.91 -29.54 -9.23
N ILE A 523 -23.36 -29.36 -10.47
CA ILE A 523 -23.12 -30.33 -11.57
C ILE A 523 -21.62 -30.47 -11.85
N LEU A 524 -20.91 -29.35 -12.00
CA LEU A 524 -19.47 -29.34 -12.26
C LEU A 524 -18.65 -30.04 -11.16
N LEU A 525 -19.04 -29.84 -9.90
CA LEU A 525 -18.44 -30.55 -8.77
C LEU A 525 -18.65 -32.08 -8.88
N LEU A 526 -19.85 -32.53 -9.29
CA LEU A 526 -20.14 -33.95 -9.50
C LEU A 526 -19.39 -34.51 -10.72
N GLU A 527 -19.24 -33.74 -11.80
CA GLU A 527 -18.45 -34.13 -12.98
C GLU A 527 -16.98 -34.37 -12.62
N ILE A 528 -16.38 -33.45 -11.85
CA ILE A 528 -15.00 -33.56 -11.38
C ILE A 528 -14.81 -34.81 -10.52
N LEU A 529 -15.74 -35.08 -9.59
CA LEU A 529 -15.64 -36.21 -8.69
C LEU A 529 -15.83 -37.54 -9.39
N THR A 530 -16.71 -37.62 -10.39
CA THR A 530 -17.09 -38.89 -11.04
C THR A 530 -16.38 -39.15 -12.35
N GLY A 531 -15.77 -38.12 -12.96
CA GLY A 531 -15.21 -38.18 -14.31
C GLY A 531 -16.26 -38.34 -15.42
N LYS A 532 -17.55 -38.17 -15.11
CA LYS A 532 -18.69 -38.36 -16.01
C LYS A 532 -19.39 -37.04 -16.30
N ARG A 533 -19.89 -36.88 -17.53
CA ARG A 533 -20.63 -35.69 -17.97
C ARG A 533 -22.14 -35.95 -17.95
N PRO A 534 -23.00 -34.95 -17.66
CA PRO A 534 -24.45 -35.11 -17.75
C PRO A 534 -24.95 -35.53 -19.14
N THR A 535 -24.13 -35.35 -20.16
CA THR A 535 -24.41 -35.71 -21.56
C THR A 535 -23.85 -37.07 -21.98
N ASP A 536 -23.17 -37.79 -21.09
CA ASP A 536 -22.70 -39.15 -21.42
C ASP A 536 -23.91 -40.08 -21.67
N GLU A 537 -23.79 -40.98 -22.65
CA GLU A 537 -24.89 -41.82 -23.16
C GLU A 537 -25.59 -42.67 -22.09
N MET A 538 -24.92 -42.91 -20.95
CA MET A 538 -25.48 -43.63 -19.81
C MET A 538 -26.57 -42.87 -19.07
N PHE A 539 -26.63 -41.54 -19.21
CA PHE A 539 -27.64 -40.71 -18.56
C PHE A 539 -28.83 -40.48 -19.51
N THR A 540 -30.03 -40.78 -19.01
CA THR A 540 -31.28 -40.65 -19.77
C THR A 540 -32.20 -39.65 -19.09
N ILE A 541 -33.35 -39.33 -19.69
CA ILE A 541 -34.35 -38.41 -19.14
C ILE A 541 -34.76 -38.76 -17.69
N ARG A 542 -34.60 -40.02 -17.27
CA ARG A 542 -34.98 -40.50 -15.93
C ARG A 542 -33.81 -40.68 -14.96
N GLN A 543 -32.57 -40.51 -15.40
CA GLN A 543 -31.38 -40.72 -14.57
C GLN A 543 -30.32 -39.68 -14.93
N SER A 544 -30.34 -38.57 -14.18
CA SER A 544 -29.37 -37.49 -14.31
C SER A 544 -28.10 -37.77 -13.51
N LEU A 545 -27.01 -37.03 -13.78
CA LEU A 545 -25.79 -37.10 -12.98
C LEU A 545 -26.06 -36.78 -11.49
N HIS A 546 -27.00 -35.89 -11.20
CA HIS A 546 -27.46 -35.60 -9.84
C HIS A 546 -28.04 -36.86 -9.18
N GLU A 547 -28.99 -37.52 -9.84
CA GLU A 547 -29.66 -38.71 -9.29
C GLU A 547 -28.71 -39.89 -9.17
N PHE A 548 -27.80 -40.06 -10.13
CA PHE A 548 -26.73 -41.05 -10.10
C PHE A 548 -25.85 -40.90 -8.86
N CYS A 549 -25.47 -39.66 -8.53
CA CYS A 549 -24.68 -39.37 -7.32
C CYS A 549 -25.52 -39.49 -6.03
N ASN A 550 -26.81 -39.13 -6.09
CA ASN A 550 -27.71 -39.16 -4.94
C ASN A 550 -27.97 -40.59 -4.46
N VAL A 551 -28.20 -41.53 -5.37
CA VAL A 551 -28.41 -42.95 -5.06
C VAL A 551 -27.16 -43.62 -4.48
N ALA A 552 -25.96 -43.08 -4.76
CA ALA A 552 -24.71 -43.62 -4.25
C ALA A 552 -24.35 -43.15 -2.83
N LEU A 553 -25.04 -42.12 -2.30
CA LEU A 553 -24.75 -41.58 -0.97
C LEU A 553 -25.42 -42.37 0.17
N PRO A 554 -24.77 -42.45 1.34
CA PRO A 554 -23.33 -42.27 1.60
C PRO A 554 -22.50 -43.54 1.37
N GLU A 555 -23.12 -44.73 1.25
CA GLU A 555 -22.40 -46.00 1.36
C GLU A 555 -21.52 -46.32 0.15
N ARG A 556 -21.95 -45.92 -1.06
CA ARG A 556 -21.38 -46.32 -2.36
C ARG A 556 -20.61 -45.21 -3.08
N VAL A 557 -20.24 -44.15 -2.37
CA VAL A 557 -19.54 -42.99 -2.97
C VAL A 557 -18.22 -43.38 -3.66
N THR A 558 -17.49 -44.35 -3.11
CA THR A 558 -16.26 -44.85 -3.73
C THR A 558 -16.46 -45.54 -5.07
N ASP A 559 -17.67 -46.05 -5.35
CA ASP A 559 -17.99 -46.77 -6.59
C ASP A 559 -18.26 -45.81 -7.76
N ILE A 560 -18.54 -44.54 -7.46
CA ILE A 560 -18.91 -43.53 -8.46
C ILE A 560 -17.81 -42.53 -8.75
N VAL A 561 -16.79 -42.45 -7.88
CA VAL A 561 -15.67 -41.52 -7.98
C VAL A 561 -14.68 -41.98 -9.04
N ASP A 562 -14.09 -41.03 -9.79
CA ASP A 562 -13.07 -41.33 -10.81
C ASP A 562 -11.91 -42.12 -10.16
N PRO A 563 -11.61 -43.34 -10.63
CA PRO A 563 -10.55 -44.17 -10.08
C PRO A 563 -9.19 -43.47 -10.03
N ARG A 564 -8.93 -42.50 -10.91
CA ARG A 564 -7.68 -41.71 -10.93
C ARG A 564 -7.54 -40.79 -9.73
N MET A 565 -8.64 -40.41 -9.08
CA MET A 565 -8.61 -39.61 -7.84
C MET A 565 -8.27 -40.46 -6.60
N LEU A 566 -8.26 -41.79 -6.74
CA LEU A 566 -7.95 -42.74 -5.66
C LEU A 566 -6.54 -43.36 -5.80
N LEU A 567 -5.78 -42.96 -6.83
CA LEU A 567 -4.42 -43.44 -7.09
C LEU A 567 -3.38 -42.45 -6.55
N GLU A 568 -2.85 -42.72 -5.36
CA GLU A 568 -1.51 -42.29 -4.94
C GLU A 568 -0.66 -43.56 -4.74
N GLU A 569 0.53 -43.61 -5.32
CA GLU A 569 1.50 -44.66 -4.97
C GLU A 569 2.03 -44.41 -3.55
N PRO A 570 1.97 -45.40 -2.64
CA PRO A 570 2.47 -45.21 -1.29
C PRO A 570 3.98 -45.06 -1.30
N THR A 571 4.49 -44.04 -0.61
CA THR A 571 5.92 -43.96 -0.32
C THR A 571 6.30 -45.02 0.73
N GLU A 572 7.54 -45.54 0.66
CA GLU A 572 8.07 -46.63 1.50
C GLU A 572 7.95 -46.42 3.03
N ALA A 573 7.53 -45.24 3.50
CA ALA A 573 7.37 -44.90 4.91
C ALA A 573 6.00 -45.26 5.53
N GLU A 574 5.01 -45.72 4.75
CA GLU A 574 3.61 -45.87 5.22
C GLU A 574 3.10 -47.33 5.26
N LYS A 575 3.94 -48.27 5.72
CA LYS A 575 3.57 -49.70 5.87
C LYS A 575 2.85 -50.03 7.19
N ASP A 576 2.14 -49.08 7.81
CA ASP A 576 1.28 -49.35 8.97
C ASP A 576 -0.19 -49.49 8.55
N ALA A 577 -0.73 -50.72 8.63
CA ALA A 577 -2.09 -51.05 8.21
C ALA A 577 -3.19 -50.23 8.92
N GLN A 578 -2.91 -49.71 10.13
CA GLN A 578 -3.83 -48.88 10.89
C GLN A 578 -3.90 -47.43 10.38
N ASN A 579 -2.76 -46.84 9.99
CA ASN A 579 -2.72 -45.47 9.45
C ASN A 579 -3.37 -45.41 8.07
N GLU A 580 -3.19 -46.44 7.25
CA GLU A 580 -3.84 -46.58 5.96
C GLU A 580 -5.37 -46.73 6.08
N ARG A 581 -5.86 -47.45 7.11
CA ARG A 581 -7.29 -47.56 7.38
C ARG A 581 -7.90 -46.22 7.81
N VAL A 582 -7.19 -45.45 8.62
CA VAL A 582 -7.61 -44.10 9.07
C VAL A 582 -7.60 -43.11 7.90
N ARG A 583 -6.57 -43.13 7.05
CA ARG A 583 -6.48 -42.30 5.85
C ARG A 583 -7.61 -42.58 4.87
N ARG A 584 -7.88 -43.86 4.56
CA ARG A 584 -9.01 -44.25 3.70
C ARG A 584 -10.37 -43.84 4.28
N ALA A 585 -10.54 -43.92 5.60
CA ALA A 585 -11.76 -43.45 6.25
C ALA A 585 -11.95 -41.93 6.11
N LYS A 586 -10.89 -41.13 6.28
CA LYS A 586 -10.91 -39.67 6.08
C LYS A 586 -11.21 -39.28 4.63
N ILE A 587 -10.56 -39.94 3.66
CA ILE A 587 -10.80 -39.69 2.23
C ILE A 587 -12.27 -39.99 1.89
N ARG A 588 -12.80 -41.11 2.37
CA ARG A 588 -14.22 -41.46 2.18
C ARG A 588 -15.16 -40.41 2.78
N GLU A 589 -14.87 -39.91 3.98
CA GLU A 589 -15.66 -38.85 4.63
C GLU A 589 -15.65 -37.53 3.85
N CYS A 590 -14.49 -37.14 3.31
CA CYS A 590 -14.35 -35.97 2.44
C CYS A 590 -15.15 -36.15 1.13
N LEU A 591 -15.06 -37.31 0.48
CA LEU A 591 -15.79 -37.60 -0.75
C LEU A 591 -17.32 -37.57 -0.52
N VAL A 592 -17.81 -38.20 0.55
CA VAL A 592 -19.23 -38.14 0.93
C VAL A 592 -19.70 -36.70 1.11
N SER A 593 -18.87 -35.86 1.75
CA SER A 593 -19.19 -34.46 1.99
C SER A 593 -19.21 -33.63 0.70
N LEU A 594 -18.26 -33.86 -0.22
CA LEU A 594 -18.20 -33.17 -1.51
C LEU A 594 -19.38 -33.55 -2.42
N VAL A 595 -19.73 -34.84 -2.49
CA VAL A 595 -20.89 -35.31 -3.27
C VAL A 595 -22.20 -34.74 -2.71
N ARG A 596 -22.35 -34.67 -1.37
CA ARG A 596 -23.51 -34.01 -0.72
C ARG A 596 -23.62 -32.53 -1.09
N ILE A 597 -22.50 -31.81 -1.15
CA ILE A 597 -22.48 -30.41 -1.59
C ILE A 597 -22.91 -30.32 -3.05
N GLY A 598 -22.37 -31.17 -3.93
CA GLY A 598 -22.71 -31.21 -5.36
C GLY A 598 -24.21 -31.43 -5.61
N ILE A 599 -24.82 -32.39 -4.91
CA ILE A 599 -26.26 -32.69 -4.97
C ILE A 599 -27.08 -31.51 -4.44
N ALA A 600 -26.77 -31.02 -3.24
CA ALA A 600 -27.53 -29.91 -2.65
C ALA A 600 -27.43 -28.61 -3.46
N CYS A 601 -26.37 -28.44 -4.26
CA CYS A 601 -26.24 -27.32 -5.18
C CYS A 601 -27.05 -27.55 -6.48
N SER A 602 -27.13 -28.78 -6.97
CA SER A 602 -27.76 -29.17 -8.23
C SER A 602 -29.20 -29.68 -8.10
N ALA A 603 -29.90 -29.34 -7.01
CA ALA A 603 -31.33 -29.65 -6.88
C ALA A 603 -32.15 -29.02 -8.01
N GLU A 604 -33.16 -29.74 -8.54
CA GLU A 604 -33.97 -29.25 -9.66
C GLU A 604 -34.67 -27.93 -9.33
N SER A 605 -35.24 -27.82 -8.12
CA SER A 605 -35.89 -26.61 -7.64
C SER A 605 -34.88 -25.54 -7.15
N PRO A 606 -34.87 -24.31 -7.71
CA PRO A 606 -33.98 -23.23 -7.24
C PRO A 606 -34.10 -22.88 -5.76
N ARG A 607 -35.25 -23.16 -5.13
CA ARG A 607 -35.50 -22.89 -3.71
C ARG A 607 -34.79 -23.89 -2.79
N GLU A 608 -34.55 -25.10 -3.28
CA GLU A 608 -33.91 -26.20 -2.55
C GLU A 608 -32.39 -26.18 -2.67
N ARG A 609 -31.87 -25.41 -3.65
CA ARG A 609 -30.42 -25.26 -3.87
C ARG A 609 -29.76 -24.55 -2.69
N MET A 610 -28.65 -25.10 -2.20
CA MET A 610 -27.84 -24.56 -1.09
C MET A 610 -27.43 -23.09 -1.34
N ASN A 611 -27.30 -22.28 -0.29
CA ASN A 611 -26.75 -20.93 -0.43
C ASN A 611 -25.23 -21.00 -0.67
N VAL A 612 -24.70 -20.17 -1.56
CA VAL A 612 -23.26 -20.12 -1.87
C VAL A 612 -22.38 -19.85 -0.62
N LYS A 613 -22.88 -19.09 0.36
CA LYS A 613 -22.17 -18.87 1.63
C LYS A 613 -22.00 -20.17 2.41
N ASP A 614 -23.05 -21.00 2.43
CA ASP A 614 -23.03 -22.30 3.11
C ASP A 614 -22.16 -23.31 2.37
N VAL A 615 -22.13 -23.24 1.03
CA VAL A 615 -21.23 -24.03 0.19
C VAL A 615 -19.77 -23.76 0.56
N ILE A 616 -19.37 -22.48 0.65
CA ILE A 616 -18.00 -22.07 1.00
C ILE A 616 -17.63 -22.55 2.41
N ILE A 617 -18.54 -22.40 3.39
CA ILE A 617 -18.31 -22.88 4.77
C ILE A 617 -18.05 -24.38 4.76
N ARG A 618 -18.91 -25.17 4.10
CA ARG A 618 -18.80 -26.63 4.06
C ARG A 618 -17.54 -27.11 3.33
N LEU A 619 -17.15 -26.47 2.23
CA LEU A 619 -15.90 -26.80 1.52
C LEU A 619 -14.67 -26.50 2.36
N THR A 620 -14.69 -25.41 3.13
CA THR A 620 -13.63 -25.07 4.05
C THR A 620 -13.50 -26.12 5.15
N THR A 621 -14.63 -26.59 5.71
CA THR A 621 -14.63 -27.71 6.66
C THR A 621 -14.08 -28.99 6.05
N VAL A 622 -14.45 -29.34 4.81
CA VAL A 622 -13.91 -30.52 4.11
C VAL A 622 -12.39 -30.42 3.94
N LYS A 623 -11.89 -29.24 3.59
CA LYS A 623 -10.45 -28.97 3.46
C LYS A 623 -9.72 -29.12 4.79
N GLU A 624 -10.27 -28.63 5.89
CA GLU A 624 -9.68 -28.74 7.23
C GLU A 624 -9.63 -30.20 7.71
N VAL A 625 -10.68 -30.98 7.46
CA VAL A 625 -10.74 -32.42 7.74
C VAL A 625 -9.70 -33.19 6.94
N PHE A 626 -9.54 -32.86 5.65
CA PHE A 626 -8.53 -33.48 4.78
C PHE A 626 -7.10 -33.18 5.23
N LEU A 627 -6.81 -31.93 5.64
CA LEU A 627 -5.49 -31.49 6.08
C LEU A 627 -5.17 -31.82 7.55
N GLY A 628 -6.12 -32.39 8.31
CA GLY A 628 -5.90 -32.81 9.69
C GLY A 628 -5.76 -31.69 10.73
N VAL A 629 -6.25 -30.49 10.41
CA VAL A 629 -6.18 -29.33 11.32
C VAL A 629 -7.44 -29.29 12.18
N GLY A 630 -7.38 -29.89 13.37
CA GLY A 630 -8.53 -29.94 14.29
C GLY A 630 -8.81 -28.62 15.01
N ILE A 631 -10.04 -28.10 14.89
CA ILE A 631 -10.56 -27.05 15.78
C ILE A 631 -11.08 -27.72 17.07
N HIS A 632 -10.32 -27.62 18.15
CA HIS A 632 -10.88 -27.77 19.49
C HIS A 632 -11.77 -26.56 19.81
N GLY A 633 -13.08 -26.80 19.88
CA GLY A 633 -14.00 -25.96 20.64
C GLY A 633 -14.96 -25.09 19.83
N ARG A 634 -16.13 -25.63 19.52
CA ARG A 634 -17.39 -24.92 19.81
C ARG A 634 -18.53 -25.91 20.06
N ARG A 635 -19.26 -25.58 21.11
CA ARG A 635 -20.31 -26.34 21.78
C ARG A 635 -21.46 -26.70 20.84
N GLN A 636 -22.03 -27.87 21.14
CA GLN A 636 -23.43 -28.24 20.91
C GLN A 636 -24.37 -27.03 21.06
N LEU A 637 -25.24 -26.85 20.07
CA LEU A 637 -26.61 -26.40 20.30
C LEU A 637 -27.50 -27.44 19.64
N GLY A 638 -28.29 -28.10 20.48
CA GLY A 638 -29.27 -29.09 20.07
C GLY A 638 -30.59 -28.45 19.64
N MET A 639 -31.35 -29.30 18.95
CA MET A 639 -32.74 -29.18 18.48
C MET A 639 -33.01 -28.11 17.43
#